data_AF-A0A256GGR7-F1
#
_entry.id   AF-A0A256GGR7-F1
#
_cell.length_a   1.000
_cell.length_b   1.000
_cell.length_c   1.000
_cell.angle_alpha   90.00
_cell.angle_beta   90.00
_cell.angle_gamma   90.00
#
_symmetry.space_group_name_H-M   'P 1'
#
loop_
_entity.id
_entity.type
_entity.pdbx_description
1 polymer ?
#
loop_
_entity_poly.entity_id
_entity_poly.type
_entity_poly.pdbx_seq_one_letter_code
_entity_poly.pdbx_strand_id
1 'polypeptide(L)'
;MAPETIKPNRKFLALATQLSCCVGVSVAGTTQARAVKLGLTAAGALFLLSSGSGALAQGMTGESHSLTIMGFNIWNNGANSKMWDADEKAKGNLVYNQKMQDLLRGVAPDVLIMPELYNNSGKVFNGQSVVGAHVQNTLDLLNSNPGKLGIYQKNKDYDAREGSGMVFASGNVQSLGNNTIRVNPGNGFSDVIIEGRHLNYYDEPTNRIVEAKQLAQAAQTRTLPTIVAGDFNAGDVSERGLLSIDAQIRLMKKASGQNFYARLAYEYMAAGDEAISHKIIQDAHPSSNINNLTWRQWADALDAAYRQGADTGLKDETYPVTNNEPVTLNILKQQYQLMQLERNRELFKPSEMGDGRATWTSDGEDATNIWESWDRVNIDHIMVSRPFAKWVEIVDNGKWSGTLSEAARLPNGNSLSDHEPIAQELRWTGPQIQTYKEGETEKSRLVWGAGAYGFETRNNELVLTRNNHRADVYLGQISDADGKSTLNDLTLEEKKTLLDCESGDARFQQAIKDYCIDDHSFIGETAVTDGGTILVSEDAALGNADARLRLIDGGLRITGSDMKTLDRTVSLEGLGWIDIADANNRVTLLQQATGEGALLKRGAGTLVLGQANSYTGGTSVEGGVLQAGVDGAFVDNTAFSVNGGKLDLNDFNVTMSSLMGEGGTLSLGSAALAVDQSANTRFDGNIDGTGSLTKSGTGVLVLNGANTYTGGTTVKEGGLVIGDASHSGAFLGGTASVENGAYLAGAGSVGGLYAGAGSIIAPGNSIGTLKVNGNLAFDAGATYVAEIDASGKSDRIDVNGTATLGGAKVYIEKAAGTYMPGKRYTILSAGAGITGTFGDLSQNMPFVDLGLTHDPNAVYLDIARNDVDFIATAKTGNQKSVAVAVEALGAGNAVYDTVVMQDNEDNARRAFNALSGEVHASMRTAIINDSSVVRNAVLDRLGAAFGGEVPDTPLSTVATDAGSAPLSAPRASIWG
;
A
#
# COMPACT_ATOMS: atom_id res chain seq x y z
N MET A 1 -25.04 -8.41 -48.71
CA MET A 1 -25.50 -7.00 -48.64
C MET A 1 -24.32 -6.20 -48.12
N ALA A 2 -23.83 -5.25 -48.92
CA ALA A 2 -22.72 -4.37 -48.58
C ALA A 2 -23.08 -3.44 -47.40
N PRO A 3 -22.08 -2.87 -46.73
CA PRO A 3 -22.00 -1.42 -46.76
C PRO A 3 -20.60 -0.81 -46.92
N GLU A 4 -20.67 0.31 -47.62
CA GLU A 4 -19.79 1.45 -47.88
C GLU A 4 -18.63 1.79 -46.93
N THR A 5 -17.54 2.18 -47.59
CA THR A 5 -16.39 2.98 -47.17
C THR A 5 -16.72 4.45 -46.88
N ILE A 6 -16.20 5.04 -45.78
CA ILE A 6 -15.72 6.44 -45.74
C ILE A 6 -14.51 6.57 -44.79
N LYS A 7 -13.43 7.21 -45.28
CA LYS A 7 -12.15 7.52 -44.61
C LYS A 7 -12.25 8.73 -43.65
N PRO A 8 -11.37 8.88 -42.64
CA PRO A 8 -11.08 10.18 -42.04
C PRO A 8 -9.78 10.79 -42.61
N ASN A 9 -9.86 12.09 -42.91
CA ASN A 9 -8.77 12.95 -43.37
C ASN A 9 -7.96 13.51 -42.19
N ARG A 10 -6.64 13.67 -42.40
CA ARG A 10 -5.66 14.31 -41.49
C ARG A 10 -5.59 15.85 -41.67
N LYS A 11 -4.93 16.48 -40.68
CA LYS A 11 -4.28 17.82 -40.60
C LYS A 11 -5.17 18.91 -39.95
N PHE A 12 -4.74 19.75 -39.00
CA PHE A 12 -3.45 20.36 -38.56
C PHE A 12 -3.51 20.54 -37.01
N LEU A 13 -2.52 20.28 -36.15
CA LEU A 13 -1.13 20.76 -35.91
C LEU A 13 -0.98 22.17 -35.25
N ALA A 14 -0.36 22.17 -34.05
CA ALA A 14 0.42 23.22 -33.34
C ALA A 14 -0.36 24.41 -32.72
N LEU A 15 0.02 25.04 -31.58
CA LEU A 15 1.24 25.08 -30.75
C LEU A 15 0.88 25.67 -29.35
N ALA A 16 1.65 25.34 -28.32
CA ALA A 16 1.68 25.93 -26.97
C ALA A 16 1.93 27.48 -26.99
N THR A 17 1.69 28.30 -25.96
CA THR A 17 2.43 28.34 -24.67
C THR A 17 1.91 29.52 -23.79
N GLN A 18 1.92 29.33 -22.46
CA GLN A 18 2.08 30.33 -21.37
C GLN A 18 1.18 31.59 -21.24
N LEU A 19 0.57 31.77 -20.06
CA LEU A 19 0.81 32.95 -19.19
C LEU A 19 0.34 32.69 -17.75
N SER A 20 1.25 32.90 -16.78
CA SER A 20 0.97 32.99 -15.34
C SER A 20 0.47 34.39 -14.94
N CYS A 21 -0.14 34.44 -13.74
CA CYS A 21 -0.10 35.52 -12.72
C CYS A 21 -1.41 36.24 -12.32
N CYS A 22 -1.79 35.95 -11.06
CA CYS A 22 -1.95 36.88 -9.92
C CYS A 22 -3.32 37.54 -9.56
N VAL A 23 -3.57 37.48 -8.24
CA VAL A 23 -4.44 38.29 -7.33
C VAL A 23 -5.96 37.98 -7.39
N GLY A 24 -6.71 37.73 -6.30
CA GLY A 24 -6.47 37.68 -4.86
C GLY A 24 -7.78 37.99 -4.09
N VAL A 25 -8.08 37.22 -3.01
CA VAL A 25 -8.85 37.57 -1.77
C VAL A 25 -10.35 37.96 -1.96
N SER A 26 -11.39 37.45 -1.27
CA SER A 26 -11.64 37.32 0.18
C SER A 26 -12.91 36.49 0.48
N VAL A 27 -13.06 36.10 1.75
CA VAL A 27 -14.06 35.24 2.39
C VAL A 27 -15.36 35.98 2.77
N ALA A 28 -16.54 35.34 2.62
CA ALA A 28 -17.69 35.46 3.54
C ALA A 28 -18.77 34.40 3.22
N GLY A 29 -19.21 33.64 4.23
CA GLY A 29 -20.14 32.51 4.08
C GLY A 29 -21.64 32.86 4.10
N THR A 30 -22.48 31.88 3.78
CA THR A 30 -23.61 31.36 4.60
C THR A 30 -24.45 30.36 3.79
N THR A 31 -24.80 29.26 4.46
CA THR A 31 -25.88 28.29 4.26
C THR A 31 -26.94 28.52 3.17
N GLN A 32 -27.20 27.51 2.33
CA GLN A 32 -28.48 26.77 2.28
C GLN A 32 -28.44 25.59 1.29
N ALA A 33 -29.01 24.48 1.74
CA ALA A 33 -29.18 23.22 1.01
C ALA A 33 -30.06 23.36 -0.24
N ARG A 34 -29.73 22.63 -1.30
CA ARG A 34 -30.69 22.02 -2.23
C ARG A 34 -30.04 20.87 -3.01
N ALA A 35 -30.53 19.67 -2.74
CA ALA A 35 -30.24 18.47 -3.52
C ALA A 35 -30.82 18.60 -4.93
N VAL A 36 -30.01 18.27 -5.94
CA VAL A 36 -30.49 17.98 -7.30
C VAL A 36 -30.05 16.55 -7.66
N LYS A 37 -31.03 15.64 -7.64
CA LYS A 37 -30.94 14.30 -8.22
C LYS A 37 -30.91 14.43 -9.74
N LEU A 38 -29.84 13.98 -10.38
CA LEU A 38 -29.79 13.69 -11.81
C LEU A 38 -29.46 12.21 -11.98
N GLY A 39 -30.48 11.42 -12.33
CA GLY A 39 -30.32 10.03 -12.70
C GLY A 39 -29.98 9.92 -14.18
N LEU A 40 -28.96 9.13 -14.51
CA LEU A 40 -28.78 8.59 -15.85
C LEU A 40 -28.55 7.08 -15.74
N THR A 41 -29.46 6.34 -16.36
CA THR A 41 -29.44 4.91 -16.59
C THR A 41 -28.58 4.57 -17.81
N ALA A 42 -27.70 3.58 -17.72
CA ALA A 42 -27.25 2.81 -18.87
C ALA A 42 -26.91 1.37 -18.44
N ALA A 43 -27.51 0.40 -19.13
CA ALA A 43 -27.36 -1.03 -18.88
C ALA A 43 -26.90 -1.75 -20.17
N GLY A 44 -25.93 -2.66 -20.00
CA GLY A 44 -25.63 -3.85 -20.83
C GLY A 44 -24.93 -3.62 -22.19
N ALA A 45 -23.94 -4.40 -22.66
CA ALA A 45 -23.40 -5.72 -22.29
C ALA A 45 -21.99 -5.85 -22.96
N LEU A 46 -20.92 -6.29 -22.27
CA LEU A 46 -20.46 -7.65 -21.96
C LEU A 46 -19.87 -8.44 -23.16
N PHE A 47 -18.54 -8.64 -23.14
CA PHE A 47 -17.90 -9.90 -23.54
C PHE A 47 -16.78 -10.24 -22.55
N LEU A 48 -16.97 -11.38 -21.87
CA LEU A 48 -16.08 -12.02 -20.92
C LEU A 48 -15.01 -12.85 -21.64
N LEU A 49 -13.79 -12.87 -21.10
CA LEU A 49 -13.01 -14.10 -20.91
C LEU A 49 -12.36 -14.05 -19.52
N SER A 50 -12.42 -15.20 -18.86
CA SER A 50 -12.51 -15.39 -17.41
C SER A 50 -11.36 -16.23 -16.87
N SER A 51 -10.82 -15.86 -15.70
CA SER A 51 -10.36 -16.74 -14.60
C SER A 51 -9.78 -15.86 -13.49
N GLY A 52 -10.22 -15.83 -12.23
CA GLY A 52 -11.31 -16.46 -11.52
C GLY A 52 -11.37 -15.90 -10.09
N SER A 53 -12.59 -15.89 -9.53
CA SER A 53 -12.92 -15.94 -8.10
C SER A 53 -12.84 -14.65 -7.26
N GLY A 54 -13.82 -13.76 -7.46
CA GLY A 54 -14.79 -13.44 -6.40
C GLY A 54 -14.42 -12.42 -5.31
N ALA A 55 -14.46 -11.14 -5.65
CA ALA A 55 -14.94 -10.09 -4.74
C ALA A 55 -15.79 -9.12 -5.55
N LEU A 56 -17.12 -9.25 -5.48
CA LEU A 56 -18.04 -8.25 -6.00
C LEU A 56 -17.86 -7.00 -5.13
N ALA A 57 -17.25 -5.96 -5.70
CA ALA A 57 -17.27 -4.62 -5.14
C ALA A 57 -18.73 -4.15 -5.06
N GLN A 58 -19.37 -4.39 -3.92
CA GLN A 58 -20.52 -3.62 -3.50
C GLN A 58 -20.01 -2.22 -3.20
N GLY A 59 -20.57 -1.19 -3.83
CA GLY A 59 -20.38 0.18 -3.40
C GLY A 59 -20.93 0.31 -1.99
N MET A 60 -20.05 0.26 -0.99
CA MET A 60 -20.40 0.34 0.42
C MET A 60 -20.55 1.81 0.80
N THR A 61 -21.78 2.19 1.10
CA THR A 61 -22.14 3.45 1.72
C THR A 61 -21.57 3.50 3.14
N GLY A 62 -20.46 4.22 3.36
CA GLY A 62 -20.00 4.68 4.69
C GLY A 62 -20.26 3.73 5.86
N GLU A 63 -19.83 2.47 5.76
CA GLU A 63 -20.04 1.51 6.83
C GLU A 63 -19.14 1.86 8.02
N SER A 64 -19.72 1.97 9.21
CA SER A 64 -18.98 2.19 10.45
C SER A 64 -18.20 0.92 10.81
N HIS A 65 -16.87 1.04 10.94
CA HIS A 65 -15.99 -0.03 11.42
C HIS A 65 -16.04 -0.07 12.96
N SER A 66 -17.11 -0.65 13.52
CA SER A 66 -17.35 -0.64 14.96
C SER A 66 -17.79 -1.98 15.55
N LEU A 67 -17.56 -2.11 16.86
CA LEU A 67 -17.97 -3.23 17.68
C LEU A 67 -18.69 -2.71 18.92
N THR A 68 -19.93 -3.15 19.15
CA THR A 68 -20.72 -2.75 20.32
C THR A 68 -20.63 -3.79 21.43
N ILE A 69 -20.13 -3.39 22.60
CA ILE A 69 -19.99 -4.24 23.78
C ILE A 69 -20.86 -3.69 24.91
N MET A 70 -21.64 -4.57 25.55
CA MET A 70 -22.44 -4.24 26.73
C MET A 70 -21.94 -5.04 27.93
N GLY A 71 -21.66 -4.35 29.03
CA GLY A 71 -21.33 -4.95 30.31
C GLY A 71 -22.44 -4.69 31.32
N PHE A 72 -22.92 -5.71 32.03
CA PHE A 72 -23.92 -5.52 33.08
C PHE A 72 -23.76 -6.51 34.23
N ASN A 73 -23.66 -5.98 35.45
CA ASN A 73 -23.55 -6.75 36.69
C ASN A 73 -24.92 -6.93 37.36
N ILE A 74 -25.18 -8.13 37.88
CA ILE A 74 -26.45 -8.51 38.52
C ILE A 74 -26.20 -9.17 39.88
N TRP A 75 -26.44 -8.41 40.95
CA TRP A 75 -26.57 -8.98 42.27
C TRP A 75 -28.03 -9.39 42.52
N ASN A 76 -28.31 -10.70 42.71
CA ASN A 76 -29.68 -11.23 42.77
C ASN A 76 -29.95 -12.09 44.02
N ASN A 77 -29.53 -11.62 45.21
CA ASN A 77 -29.72 -12.42 46.42
C ASN A 77 -31.00 -12.09 47.23
N GLY A 78 -31.95 -11.33 46.68
CA GLY A 78 -33.10 -10.82 47.46
C GLY A 78 -34.47 -10.93 46.79
N ALA A 79 -35.50 -11.05 47.65
CA ALA A 79 -36.91 -10.81 47.30
C ALA A 79 -37.12 -9.48 46.52
N ASN A 80 -36.16 -8.55 46.67
CA ASN A 80 -36.17 -7.20 46.11
C ASN A 80 -35.43 -7.04 44.76
N SER A 81 -34.98 -8.10 44.09
CA SER A 81 -34.43 -7.93 42.71
C SER A 81 -35.50 -7.37 41.78
N LYS A 82 -35.20 -6.21 41.19
CA LYS A 82 -36.12 -5.35 40.44
C LYS A 82 -36.10 -5.57 38.92
N MET A 83 -35.23 -6.46 38.44
CA MET A 83 -35.12 -6.78 37.02
C MET A 83 -36.18 -7.76 36.53
N TRP A 84 -36.75 -8.55 37.44
CA TRP A 84 -37.81 -9.50 37.15
C TRP A 84 -39.16 -8.80 37.15
N ASP A 85 -40.06 -9.26 36.30
CA ASP A 85 -41.46 -8.87 36.39
C ASP A 85 -42.02 -9.34 37.74
N ALA A 86 -42.66 -8.44 38.47
CA ALA A 86 -43.09 -8.69 39.84
C ALA A 86 -44.21 -9.75 39.91
N ASP A 87 -45.11 -9.75 38.92
CA ASP A 87 -46.27 -10.64 38.89
C ASP A 87 -45.86 -12.05 38.44
N GLU A 88 -44.97 -12.15 37.44
CA GLU A 88 -44.39 -13.43 37.03
C GLU A 88 -43.50 -14.05 38.11
N LYS A 89 -42.69 -13.23 38.78
CA LYS A 89 -41.89 -13.67 39.93
C LYS A 89 -42.75 -14.19 41.07
N ALA A 90 -43.91 -13.57 41.34
CA ALA A 90 -44.86 -14.05 42.34
C ALA A 90 -45.50 -15.40 41.98
N LYS A 91 -45.62 -15.72 40.69
CA LYS A 91 -46.02 -17.04 40.18
C LYS A 91 -44.86 -18.05 40.16
N GLY A 92 -43.66 -17.61 40.54
CA GLY A 92 -42.42 -18.38 40.54
C GLY A 92 -41.81 -18.58 39.16
N ASN A 93 -42.19 -17.74 38.19
CA ASN A 93 -41.54 -17.62 36.88
C ASN A 93 -40.46 -16.54 36.95
N LEU A 94 -39.35 -16.75 36.26
CA LEU A 94 -38.27 -15.77 36.18
C LEU A 94 -38.31 -15.14 34.79
N VAL A 95 -39.06 -14.04 34.62
CA VAL A 95 -39.22 -13.30 33.35
C VAL A 95 -38.72 -11.87 33.54
N TYR A 96 -37.94 -11.34 32.60
CA TYR A 96 -37.49 -9.95 32.65
C TYR A 96 -38.67 -8.97 32.59
N ASN A 97 -38.62 -7.91 33.40
CA ASN A 97 -39.58 -6.83 33.30
C ASN A 97 -39.42 -6.04 31.98
N GLN A 98 -40.43 -5.22 31.65
CA GLN A 98 -40.44 -4.48 30.38
C GLN A 98 -39.22 -3.58 30.19
N LYS A 99 -38.73 -2.91 31.24
CA LYS A 99 -37.59 -1.99 31.12
C LYS A 99 -36.28 -2.70 30.79
N MET A 100 -36.08 -3.90 31.35
CA MET A 100 -34.95 -4.75 31.00
C MET A 100 -35.07 -5.29 29.57
N GLN A 101 -36.30 -5.59 29.13
CA GLN A 101 -36.55 -5.99 27.73
C GLN A 101 -36.25 -4.86 26.74
N ASP A 102 -36.73 -3.65 27.04
CA ASP A 102 -36.50 -2.46 26.21
C ASP A 102 -35.02 -2.09 26.15
N LEU A 103 -34.31 -2.20 27.28
CA LEU A 103 -32.87 -1.97 27.37
C LEU A 103 -32.09 -2.89 26.40
N LEU A 104 -32.26 -4.20 26.53
CA LEU A 104 -31.51 -5.17 25.73
C LEU A 104 -31.87 -5.11 24.24
N ARG A 105 -33.14 -4.79 23.91
CA ARG A 105 -33.56 -4.58 22.52
C ARG A 105 -33.05 -3.27 21.92
N GLY A 106 -33.03 -2.20 22.72
CA GLY A 106 -32.62 -0.86 22.29
C GLY A 106 -31.11 -0.77 22.01
N VAL A 107 -30.27 -1.40 22.84
CA VAL A 107 -28.81 -1.39 22.63
C VAL A 107 -28.41 -2.34 21.50
N ALA A 108 -28.99 -3.55 21.45
CA ALA A 108 -28.62 -4.59 20.49
C ALA A 108 -27.09 -4.85 20.37
N PRO A 109 -26.38 -5.16 21.47
CA PRO A 109 -24.90 -5.22 21.47
C PRO A 109 -24.35 -6.43 20.69
N ASP A 110 -23.19 -6.33 20.04
CA ASP A 110 -22.47 -7.49 19.46
C ASP A 110 -22.01 -8.49 20.50
N VAL A 111 -21.60 -7.96 21.66
CA VAL A 111 -21.08 -8.75 22.77
C VAL A 111 -21.70 -8.27 24.06
N LEU A 112 -22.24 -9.20 24.86
CA LEU A 112 -22.81 -8.94 26.17
C LEU A 112 -22.00 -9.70 27.23
N ILE A 113 -21.49 -8.98 28.21
CA ILE A 113 -20.62 -9.48 29.28
C ILE A 113 -21.35 -9.29 30.61
N MET A 114 -21.42 -10.37 31.39
CA MET A 114 -22.05 -10.42 32.70
C MET A 114 -21.04 -10.95 33.72
N PRO A 115 -20.21 -10.08 34.30
CA PRO A 115 -19.05 -10.51 35.08
C PRO A 115 -19.40 -11.25 36.36
N GLU A 116 -20.58 -11.02 36.95
CA GLU A 116 -20.95 -11.60 38.25
C GLU A 116 -22.34 -12.22 38.20
N LEU A 117 -22.39 -13.54 38.03
CA LEU A 117 -23.62 -14.36 38.08
C LEU A 117 -23.58 -15.44 39.18
N TYR A 118 -22.38 -15.75 39.68
CA TYR A 118 -22.12 -16.92 40.52
C TYR A 118 -22.72 -16.85 41.94
N ASN A 119 -22.87 -15.65 42.52
CA ASN A 119 -23.47 -15.45 43.86
C ASN A 119 -24.91 -15.99 44.00
N ASN A 120 -25.51 -16.50 42.90
CA ASN A 120 -26.86 -17.05 42.81
C ASN A 120 -26.92 -18.54 42.40
N SER A 121 -25.78 -19.22 42.22
CA SER A 121 -25.70 -20.59 41.66
C SER A 121 -26.49 -21.63 42.46
N GLY A 122 -26.58 -21.48 43.78
CA GLY A 122 -27.36 -22.34 44.69
C GLY A 122 -28.83 -21.96 44.88
N LYS A 123 -29.36 -20.96 44.15
CA LYS A 123 -30.74 -20.48 44.32
C LYS A 123 -31.67 -21.04 43.25
N VAL A 124 -32.83 -21.52 43.69
CA VAL A 124 -33.83 -22.19 42.83
C VAL A 124 -35.21 -21.58 43.10
N PHE A 125 -35.97 -21.27 42.05
CA PHE A 125 -37.37 -20.88 42.09
C PHE A 125 -38.18 -21.88 41.26
N ASN A 126 -39.19 -22.52 41.85
CA ASN A 126 -40.02 -23.54 41.19
C ASN A 126 -39.21 -24.62 40.43
N GLY A 127 -38.09 -25.08 41.00
CA GLY A 127 -37.24 -26.10 40.39
C GLY A 127 -36.29 -25.59 39.29
N GLN A 128 -36.37 -24.30 38.93
CA GLN A 128 -35.47 -23.66 37.97
C GLN A 128 -34.36 -22.91 38.70
N SER A 129 -33.10 -23.16 38.33
CA SER A 129 -31.96 -22.35 38.79
C SER A 129 -32.13 -20.91 38.33
N VAL A 130 -31.86 -19.95 39.22
CA VAL A 130 -31.88 -18.51 38.89
C VAL A 130 -30.94 -18.21 37.73
N VAL A 131 -29.75 -18.81 37.73
CA VAL A 131 -28.74 -18.64 36.68
C VAL A 131 -29.23 -19.24 35.36
N GLY A 132 -29.76 -20.47 35.40
CA GLY A 132 -30.29 -21.14 34.22
C GLY A 132 -31.45 -20.39 33.56
N ALA A 133 -32.37 -19.86 34.38
CA ALA A 133 -33.45 -19.01 33.89
C ALA A 133 -32.93 -17.72 33.27
N HIS A 134 -31.97 -17.08 33.93
CA HIS A 134 -31.38 -15.84 33.44
C HIS A 134 -30.78 -16.02 32.04
N VAL A 135 -29.91 -17.02 31.87
CA VAL A 135 -29.27 -17.35 30.58
C VAL A 135 -30.30 -17.58 29.48
N GLN A 136 -31.35 -18.35 29.77
CA GLN A 136 -32.38 -18.66 28.78
C GLN A 136 -33.15 -17.41 28.35
N ASN A 137 -33.61 -16.60 29.32
CA ASN A 137 -34.32 -15.34 29.01
C ASN A 137 -33.43 -14.34 28.25
N THR A 138 -32.14 -14.25 28.57
CA THR A 138 -31.20 -13.40 27.83
C THR A 138 -31.13 -13.83 26.36
N LEU A 139 -30.92 -15.12 26.11
CA LEU A 139 -30.79 -15.65 24.74
C LEU A 139 -32.09 -15.48 23.95
N ASP A 140 -33.24 -15.81 24.53
CA ASP A 140 -34.54 -15.69 23.85
C ASP A 140 -34.87 -14.23 23.51
N LEU A 141 -34.54 -13.30 24.41
CA LEU A 141 -34.77 -11.88 24.19
C LEU A 141 -33.83 -11.29 23.13
N LEU A 142 -32.53 -11.59 23.19
CA LEU A 142 -31.57 -11.09 22.21
C LEU A 142 -31.84 -11.68 20.80
N ASN A 143 -32.19 -12.97 20.73
CA ASN A 143 -32.50 -13.64 19.46
C ASN A 143 -33.86 -13.26 18.87
N SER A 144 -34.75 -12.65 19.66
CA SER A 144 -36.02 -12.10 19.18
C SER A 144 -35.92 -10.64 18.73
N ASN A 145 -34.74 -10.02 18.81
CA ASN A 145 -34.56 -8.62 18.42
C ASN A 145 -34.54 -8.46 16.89
N PRO A 146 -35.50 -7.74 16.28
CA PRO A 146 -35.59 -7.58 14.82
C PRO A 146 -34.45 -6.76 14.20
N GLY A 147 -33.63 -6.06 15.01
CA GLY A 147 -32.50 -5.24 14.53
C GLY A 147 -31.16 -5.96 14.41
N LYS A 148 -31.06 -7.25 14.76
CA LYS A 148 -29.80 -8.01 14.81
C LYS A 148 -29.75 -9.10 13.75
N LEU A 149 -28.71 -9.07 12.92
CA LEU A 149 -28.39 -10.10 11.93
C LEU A 149 -27.49 -11.17 12.58
N GLY A 150 -28.02 -12.01 13.49
CA GLY A 150 -27.25 -13.12 14.06
C GLY A 150 -27.90 -13.82 15.25
N ILE A 151 -27.66 -15.13 15.41
CA ILE A 151 -28.06 -15.90 16.59
C ILE A 151 -27.01 -15.72 17.68
N TYR A 152 -27.40 -15.19 18.83
CA TYR A 152 -26.58 -15.12 20.04
C TYR A 152 -26.36 -16.50 20.63
N GLN A 153 -25.13 -16.73 21.06
CA GLN A 153 -24.73 -17.94 21.76
C GLN A 153 -24.05 -17.58 23.08
N LYS A 154 -24.27 -18.42 24.09
CA LYS A 154 -23.47 -18.42 25.32
C LYS A 154 -22.14 -19.12 25.06
N ASN A 155 -21.07 -18.68 25.73
CA ASN A 155 -19.81 -19.42 25.73
C ASN A 155 -20.03 -20.87 26.23
N LYS A 156 -19.44 -21.86 25.55
CA LYS A 156 -19.71 -23.30 25.76
C LYS A 156 -19.16 -23.83 27.09
N ASP A 157 -18.10 -23.22 27.63
CA ASP A 157 -17.38 -23.68 28.81
C ASP A 157 -17.80 -22.96 30.09
N TYR A 158 -19.11 -22.86 30.34
CA TYR A 158 -19.62 -22.41 31.62
C TYR A 158 -19.28 -23.44 32.71
N ASP A 159 -18.14 -23.26 33.37
CA ASP A 159 -17.78 -23.95 34.61
C ASP A 159 -18.01 -22.99 35.78
N ALA A 160 -18.79 -23.41 36.77
CA ALA A 160 -19.22 -22.57 37.90
C ALA A 160 -18.10 -22.36 38.94
N ARG A 161 -16.90 -21.99 38.49
CA ARG A 161 -15.75 -21.70 39.36
C ARG A 161 -15.75 -20.23 39.78
N GLU A 162 -15.18 -19.95 40.95
CA GLU A 162 -14.96 -18.61 41.48
C GLU A 162 -14.12 -17.78 40.48
N GLY A 163 -14.51 -16.51 40.23
CA GLY A 163 -13.80 -15.56 39.33
C GLY A 163 -14.26 -15.48 37.87
N SER A 164 -15.18 -16.34 37.44
CA SER A 164 -15.57 -16.51 36.03
C SER A 164 -16.83 -15.72 35.63
N GLY A 165 -16.68 -14.67 34.81
CA GLY A 165 -17.79 -13.87 34.25
C GLY A 165 -18.42 -14.48 32.99
N MET A 166 -19.68 -14.20 32.66
CA MET A 166 -20.38 -14.85 31.53
C MET A 166 -20.35 -13.97 30.27
N VAL A 167 -20.08 -14.56 29.10
CA VAL A 167 -20.04 -13.83 27.82
C VAL A 167 -21.02 -14.42 26.82
N PHE A 168 -21.81 -13.55 26.20
CA PHE A 168 -22.68 -13.84 25.07
C PHE A 168 -22.23 -13.00 23.87
N ALA A 169 -22.35 -13.56 22.67
CA ALA A 169 -22.08 -12.79 21.47
C ALA A 169 -22.90 -13.32 20.28
N SER A 170 -23.09 -12.45 19.29
CA SER A 170 -23.74 -12.75 18.01
C SER A 170 -22.76 -12.62 16.85
N GLY A 171 -22.96 -13.36 15.75
CA GLY A 171 -22.14 -13.27 14.54
C GLY A 171 -21.04 -14.33 14.44
N ASN A 172 -19.93 -14.02 13.77
CA ASN A 172 -18.76 -14.92 13.64
C ASN A 172 -17.94 -14.92 14.94
N VAL A 173 -18.31 -15.80 15.86
CA VAL A 173 -17.69 -15.90 17.19
C VAL A 173 -17.15 -17.31 17.42
N GLN A 174 -15.93 -17.40 17.94
CA GLN A 174 -15.31 -18.65 18.35
C GLN A 174 -15.12 -18.65 19.86
N SER A 175 -15.65 -19.67 20.54
CA SER A 175 -15.33 -19.92 21.95
C SER A 175 -13.88 -20.41 22.08
N LEU A 176 -13.12 -19.79 22.98
CA LEU A 176 -11.74 -20.17 23.33
C LEU A 176 -11.64 -20.79 24.74
N GLY A 177 -12.78 -21.04 25.40
CA GLY A 177 -12.87 -21.51 26.78
C GLY A 177 -12.61 -20.43 27.83
N ASN A 178 -12.77 -20.77 29.12
CA ASN A 178 -12.54 -19.86 30.27
C ASN A 178 -13.16 -18.46 30.11
N ASN A 179 -14.42 -18.40 29.63
CA ASN A 179 -15.15 -17.16 29.36
C ASN A 179 -14.44 -16.18 28.42
N THR A 180 -13.65 -16.75 27.51
CA THR A 180 -12.95 -16.05 26.45
C THR A 180 -13.61 -16.39 25.12
N ILE A 181 -13.89 -15.37 24.33
CA ILE A 181 -14.39 -15.52 22.96
C ILE A 181 -13.51 -14.73 22.01
N ARG A 182 -13.33 -15.23 20.79
CA ARG A 182 -12.83 -14.45 19.67
C ARG A 182 -14.03 -13.97 18.86
N VAL A 183 -14.09 -12.67 18.62
CA VAL A 183 -15.13 -12.03 17.81
C VAL A 183 -14.48 -11.56 16.53
N ASN A 184 -15.07 -11.96 15.40
CA ASN A 184 -14.79 -11.40 14.08
C ASN A 184 -16.02 -10.56 13.69
N PRO A 185 -15.98 -9.23 13.88
CA PRO A 185 -17.14 -8.38 13.61
C PRO A 185 -17.39 -8.21 12.11
N GLY A 186 -16.39 -8.49 11.26
CA GLY A 186 -16.40 -8.16 9.84
C GLY A 186 -16.22 -6.66 9.60
N ASN A 187 -16.59 -6.21 8.39
CA ASN A 187 -16.68 -4.79 8.02
C ASN A 187 -15.42 -3.97 8.33
N GLY A 188 -14.23 -4.57 8.15
CA GLY A 188 -12.96 -3.91 8.37
C GLY A 188 -12.55 -3.68 9.84
N PHE A 189 -13.33 -4.15 10.82
CA PHE A 189 -12.91 -4.19 12.22
C PHE A 189 -12.00 -5.42 12.46
N SER A 190 -10.95 -5.25 13.25
CA SER A 190 -9.97 -6.31 13.56
C SER A 190 -10.57 -7.43 14.41
N ASP A 191 -10.11 -8.66 14.21
CA ASP A 191 -10.47 -9.74 15.13
C ASP A 191 -10.02 -9.40 16.55
N VAL A 192 -10.91 -9.60 17.53
CA VAL A 192 -10.66 -9.23 18.92
C VAL A 192 -11.03 -10.36 19.86
N ILE A 193 -10.20 -10.58 20.87
CA ILE A 193 -10.47 -11.50 21.97
C ILE A 193 -11.21 -10.72 23.06
N ILE A 194 -12.28 -11.29 23.61
CA ILE A 194 -13.06 -10.68 24.68
C ILE A 194 -13.17 -11.64 25.84
N GLU A 195 -12.92 -11.14 27.04
CA GLU A 195 -12.88 -11.91 28.27
C GLU A 195 -13.79 -11.31 29.33
N GLY A 196 -14.59 -12.16 29.98
CA GLY A 196 -15.33 -11.82 31.21
C GLY A 196 -14.56 -12.26 32.45
N ARG A 197 -14.31 -11.34 33.39
CA ARG A 197 -13.62 -11.62 34.68
C ARG A 197 -14.33 -11.01 35.89
N HIS A 198 -14.08 -11.58 37.06
CA HIS A 198 -14.63 -11.09 38.33
C HIS A 198 -13.58 -11.19 39.44
N LEU A 199 -12.99 -10.06 39.82
CA LEU A 199 -12.13 -9.95 40.99
C LEU A 199 -13.01 -9.60 42.19
N ASN A 200 -13.36 -10.59 43.01
CA ASN A 200 -14.28 -10.36 44.12
C ASN A 200 -13.56 -9.71 45.31
N TYR A 201 -14.25 -8.80 46.02
CA TYR A 201 -13.75 -8.25 47.29
C TYR A 201 -13.72 -9.27 48.43
N TYR A 202 -14.47 -10.38 48.32
CA TYR A 202 -14.37 -11.52 49.23
C TYR A 202 -13.13 -12.37 48.99
N ASP A 203 -12.46 -12.22 47.83
CA ASP A 203 -11.27 -12.97 47.52
C ASP A 203 -10.08 -12.41 48.30
N GLU A 204 -9.34 -13.32 48.93
CA GLU A 204 -8.08 -12.98 49.57
C GLU A 204 -7.15 -12.28 48.54
N PRO A 205 -6.43 -11.21 48.93
CA PRO A 205 -5.60 -10.43 47.99
C PRO A 205 -4.63 -11.30 47.17
N THR A 206 -4.15 -12.41 47.74
CA THR A 206 -3.29 -13.38 47.06
C THR A 206 -3.94 -13.99 45.83
N ASN A 207 -5.25 -14.27 45.86
CA ASN A 207 -5.96 -14.88 44.72
C ASN A 207 -6.13 -13.85 43.60
N ARG A 208 -6.46 -12.60 43.94
CA ARG A 208 -6.59 -11.50 42.97
C ARG A 208 -5.29 -11.19 42.25
N ILE A 209 -4.17 -11.18 42.98
CA ILE A 209 -2.83 -11.01 42.39
C ILE A 209 -2.50 -12.17 41.44
N VAL A 210 -2.84 -13.41 41.82
CA VAL A 210 -2.63 -14.59 40.94
C VAL A 210 -3.45 -14.46 39.66
N GLU A 211 -4.72 -14.06 39.76
CA GLU A 211 -5.58 -13.86 38.59
C GLU A 211 -5.11 -12.72 37.70
N ALA A 212 -4.71 -11.57 38.27
CA ALA A 212 -4.13 -10.45 37.53
C ALA A 212 -2.86 -10.84 36.78
N LYS A 213 -1.99 -11.63 37.41
CA LYS A 213 -0.78 -12.18 36.75
C LYS A 213 -1.12 -13.13 35.61
N GLN A 214 -2.12 -13.98 35.78
CA GLN A 214 -2.59 -14.88 34.72
C GLN A 214 -3.16 -14.10 33.53
N LEU A 215 -3.90 -13.02 33.79
CA LEU A 215 -4.41 -12.11 32.75
C LEU A 215 -3.28 -11.40 32.01
N ALA A 216 -2.35 -10.80 32.74
CA ALA A 216 -1.18 -10.14 32.15
C ALA A 216 -0.34 -11.12 31.32
N GLN A 217 -0.09 -12.34 31.82
CA GLN A 217 0.62 -13.37 31.06
C GLN A 217 -0.16 -13.83 29.82
N ALA A 218 -1.48 -13.97 29.92
CA ALA A 218 -2.30 -14.33 28.78
C ALA A 218 -2.24 -13.26 27.68
N ALA A 219 -2.35 -11.98 28.05
CA ALA A 219 -2.19 -10.84 27.14
C ALA A 219 -0.85 -10.91 26.38
N GLN A 220 0.27 -11.07 27.09
CA GLN A 220 1.62 -11.18 26.50
C GLN A 220 1.77 -12.29 25.46
N THR A 221 0.95 -13.35 25.55
CA THR A 221 1.03 -14.50 24.62
C THR A 221 0.02 -14.42 23.47
N ARG A 222 -0.84 -13.40 23.44
CA ARG A 222 -1.92 -13.29 22.45
C ARG A 222 -1.48 -12.51 21.23
N THR A 223 -1.90 -13.01 20.09
CA THR A 223 -1.62 -12.40 18.78
C THR A 223 -2.71 -11.44 18.30
N LEU A 224 -3.77 -11.28 19.08
CA LEU A 224 -4.91 -10.42 18.77
C LEU A 224 -5.18 -9.45 19.93
N PRO A 225 -5.70 -8.25 19.64
CA PRO A 225 -6.24 -7.34 20.64
C PRO A 225 -7.13 -8.10 21.62
N THR A 226 -7.00 -7.81 22.90
CA THR A 226 -7.79 -8.46 23.94
C THR A 226 -8.51 -7.41 24.75
N ILE A 227 -9.83 -7.52 24.86
CA ILE A 227 -10.63 -6.72 25.76
C ILE A 227 -10.96 -7.58 26.98
N VAL A 228 -10.39 -7.24 28.12
CA VAL A 228 -10.79 -7.81 29.41
C VAL A 228 -11.83 -6.89 30.04
N ALA A 229 -13.01 -7.43 30.31
CA ALA A 229 -14.09 -6.71 30.98
C ALA A 229 -14.49 -7.45 32.25
N GLY A 230 -14.66 -6.71 33.33
CA GLY A 230 -14.87 -7.35 34.62
C GLY A 230 -15.22 -6.41 35.76
N ASP A 231 -15.56 -7.01 36.89
CA ASP A 231 -15.63 -6.31 38.16
C ASP A 231 -14.24 -6.35 38.83
N PHE A 232 -13.51 -5.23 38.83
CA PHE A 232 -12.15 -5.12 39.39
C PHE A 232 -12.13 -4.37 40.73
N ASN A 233 -13.26 -4.33 41.43
CA ASN A 233 -13.53 -3.51 42.61
C ASN A 233 -12.45 -3.47 43.69
N ALA A 234 -11.85 -4.61 43.97
CA ALA A 234 -10.93 -4.78 45.07
C ALA A 234 -9.49 -4.43 44.67
N GLY A 235 -9.18 -4.42 43.36
CA GLY A 235 -7.87 -4.02 42.85
C GLY A 235 -7.68 -2.51 42.72
N ASP A 236 -8.77 -1.76 42.52
CA ASP A 236 -8.74 -0.29 42.32
C ASP A 236 -8.62 0.51 43.62
N VAL A 237 -9.22 0.02 44.71
CA VAL A 237 -9.42 0.81 45.94
C VAL A 237 -8.32 0.52 46.96
N SER A 238 -7.93 -0.74 47.15
CA SER A 238 -6.86 -1.14 48.08
C SER A 238 -6.74 -2.66 48.17
N GLU A 239 -5.51 -3.16 48.24
CA GLU A 239 -5.25 -4.59 48.49
C GLU A 239 -5.57 -5.04 49.92
N ARG A 240 -5.84 -4.09 50.81
CA ARG A 240 -6.23 -4.30 52.22
C ARG A 240 -7.70 -3.93 52.49
N GLY A 241 -8.38 -3.33 51.51
CA GLY A 241 -9.66 -2.60 51.62
C GLY A 241 -9.48 -1.24 52.31
N LEU A 242 -9.79 -0.11 51.63
CA LEU A 242 -9.86 1.22 52.26
C LEU A 242 -11.12 1.30 53.11
N LEU A 243 -11.02 0.76 54.32
CA LEU A 243 -12.18 0.58 55.16
C LEU A 243 -12.28 1.75 56.14
N SER A 244 -13.41 2.44 56.07
CA SER A 244 -13.87 3.35 57.12
C SER A 244 -13.90 2.63 58.47
N ILE A 245 -13.99 3.39 59.56
CA ILE A 245 -14.07 2.84 60.92
C ILE A 245 -15.09 1.69 61.03
N ASP A 246 -16.30 1.83 60.44
CA ASP A 246 -17.32 0.78 60.43
C ASP A 246 -16.83 -0.53 59.79
N ALA A 247 -16.10 -0.42 58.69
CA ALA A 247 -15.63 -1.57 57.95
C ALA A 247 -14.38 -2.19 58.59
N GLN A 248 -13.52 -1.40 59.26
CA GLN A 248 -12.47 -1.93 60.13
C GLN A 248 -13.07 -2.77 61.26
N ILE A 249 -14.14 -2.28 61.89
CA ILE A 249 -14.88 -3.03 62.91
C ILE A 249 -15.46 -4.34 62.34
N ARG A 250 -16.06 -4.33 61.15
CA ARG A 250 -16.53 -5.57 60.49
C ARG A 250 -15.41 -6.54 60.15
N LEU A 251 -14.23 -6.04 59.77
CA LEU A 251 -13.04 -6.85 59.52
C LEU A 251 -12.55 -7.51 60.82
N MET A 252 -12.51 -6.77 61.92
CA MET A 252 -12.20 -7.30 63.26
C MET A 252 -13.17 -8.44 63.64
N LYS A 253 -14.46 -8.35 63.26
CA LYS A 253 -15.42 -9.45 63.48
C LYS A 253 -15.07 -10.75 62.72
N LYS A 254 -14.30 -10.67 61.63
CA LYS A 254 -13.80 -11.80 60.82
C LYS A 254 -12.40 -12.29 61.22
N ALA A 255 -11.67 -11.52 62.04
CA ALA A 255 -10.32 -11.89 62.51
C ALA A 255 -10.30 -13.14 63.42
N SER A 256 -11.45 -13.59 63.92
CA SER A 256 -11.58 -14.83 64.68
C SER A 256 -11.45 -16.05 63.76
N GLY A 257 -10.23 -16.50 63.51
CA GLY A 257 -9.92 -17.73 62.75
C GLY A 257 -9.09 -17.55 61.48
N GLN A 258 -8.62 -16.33 61.17
CA GLN A 258 -7.85 -16.02 59.96
C GLN A 258 -6.68 -15.08 60.29
N ASN A 259 -5.45 -15.52 60.00
CA ASN A 259 -4.22 -14.77 60.37
C ASN A 259 -4.09 -13.42 59.65
N PHE A 260 -4.58 -13.30 58.42
CA PHE A 260 -4.54 -12.05 57.65
C PHE A 260 -5.41 -10.96 58.29
N TYR A 261 -6.68 -11.26 58.57
CA TYR A 261 -7.59 -10.30 59.19
C TYR A 261 -7.19 -9.95 60.62
N ALA A 262 -6.63 -10.90 61.40
CA ALA A 262 -6.09 -10.61 62.73
C ALA A 262 -4.91 -9.64 62.67
N ARG A 263 -4.01 -9.81 61.69
CA ARG A 263 -2.90 -8.89 61.47
C ARG A 263 -3.38 -7.50 61.04
N LEU A 264 -4.31 -7.42 60.09
CA LEU A 264 -4.89 -6.15 59.66
C LEU A 264 -5.60 -5.43 60.80
N ALA A 265 -6.37 -6.15 61.61
CA ALA A 265 -7.04 -5.60 62.79
C ALA A 265 -6.05 -4.97 63.79
N TYR A 266 -4.91 -5.61 64.05
CA TYR A 266 -3.84 -5.03 64.85
C TYR A 266 -3.25 -3.76 64.21
N GLU A 267 -2.98 -3.79 62.91
CA GLU A 267 -2.42 -2.64 62.19
C GLU A 267 -3.37 -1.43 62.21
N TYR A 268 -4.70 -1.65 62.07
CA TYR A 268 -5.70 -0.59 62.16
C TYR A 268 -5.80 0.03 63.55
N MET A 269 -5.79 -0.80 64.59
CA MET A 269 -5.78 -0.31 65.96
C MET A 269 -4.51 0.48 66.28
N ALA A 270 -3.35 0.03 65.80
CA ALA A 270 -2.08 0.71 65.99
C ALA A 270 -1.99 2.04 65.22
N ALA A 271 -2.66 2.15 64.06
CA ALA A 271 -2.74 3.40 63.29
C ALA A 271 -3.72 4.42 63.91
N GLY A 272 -4.69 3.93 64.69
CA GLY A 272 -5.62 4.73 65.47
C GLY A 272 -5.05 5.23 66.80
N ASP A 273 -5.93 5.56 67.74
CA ASP A 273 -5.64 5.74 69.15
C ASP A 273 -6.03 4.46 69.90
N GLU A 274 -5.06 3.56 70.01
CA GLU A 274 -5.20 2.26 70.67
C GLU A 274 -5.68 2.40 72.13
N ALA A 275 -5.35 3.51 72.82
CA ALA A 275 -5.77 3.73 74.20
C ALA A 275 -7.28 3.98 74.29
N ILE A 276 -7.85 4.72 73.34
CA ILE A 276 -9.31 4.93 73.26
C ILE A 276 -10.01 3.61 72.93
N SER A 277 -9.52 2.88 71.92
CA SER A 277 -10.11 1.59 71.53
C SER A 277 -10.07 0.58 72.68
N HIS A 278 -8.92 0.43 73.35
CA HIS A 278 -8.77 -0.46 74.50
C HIS A 278 -9.67 -0.05 75.67
N LYS A 279 -9.82 1.25 75.93
CA LYS A 279 -10.72 1.73 76.97
C LYS A 279 -12.17 1.33 76.69
N ILE A 280 -12.65 1.53 75.46
CA ILE A 280 -14.01 1.14 75.06
C ILE A 280 -14.23 -0.36 75.24
N ILE A 281 -13.29 -1.18 74.78
CA ILE A 281 -13.37 -2.64 74.88
C ILE A 281 -13.34 -3.09 76.34
N GLN A 282 -12.48 -2.50 77.16
CA GLN A 282 -12.35 -2.84 78.57
C GLN A 282 -13.57 -2.37 79.38
N ASP A 283 -14.15 -1.21 79.07
CA ASP A 283 -15.37 -0.68 79.69
C ASP A 283 -16.60 -1.52 79.33
N ALA A 284 -16.64 -2.11 78.11
CA ALA A 284 -17.69 -3.07 77.70
C ALA A 284 -17.55 -4.44 78.39
N HIS A 285 -16.36 -4.80 78.86
CA HIS A 285 -16.05 -6.08 79.49
C HIS A 285 -15.27 -5.94 80.82
N PRO A 286 -15.83 -5.27 81.85
CA PRO A 286 -15.10 -4.83 83.04
C PRO A 286 -14.59 -5.97 83.94
N SER A 287 -15.15 -7.17 83.82
CA SER A 287 -14.77 -8.36 84.60
C SER A 287 -13.76 -9.27 83.89
N SER A 288 -13.31 -8.90 82.69
CA SER A 288 -12.38 -9.70 81.87
C SER A 288 -11.11 -8.92 81.58
N ASN A 289 -9.97 -9.61 81.53
CA ASN A 289 -8.75 -9.02 80.98
C ASN A 289 -8.91 -8.89 79.47
N ILE A 290 -8.74 -7.67 78.94
CA ILE A 290 -8.86 -7.37 77.51
C ILE A 290 -8.07 -8.33 76.60
N ASN A 291 -6.88 -8.78 77.05
CA ASN A 291 -6.01 -9.70 76.31
C ASN A 291 -6.57 -11.12 76.16
N ASN A 292 -7.58 -11.48 76.96
CA ASN A 292 -8.23 -12.80 76.90
C ASN A 292 -9.52 -12.79 76.08
N LEU A 293 -9.94 -11.63 75.57
CA LEU A 293 -11.13 -11.51 74.74
C LEU A 293 -10.83 -11.87 73.28
N THR A 294 -11.84 -12.35 72.57
CA THR A 294 -11.74 -12.62 71.12
C THR A 294 -11.84 -11.34 70.31
N TRP A 295 -11.29 -11.34 69.09
CA TRP A 295 -11.48 -10.26 68.13
C TRP A 295 -12.95 -9.92 67.86
N ARG A 296 -13.83 -10.92 67.89
CA ARG A 296 -15.28 -10.73 67.79
C ARG A 296 -15.80 -9.83 68.92
N GLN A 297 -15.39 -10.09 70.16
CA GLN A 297 -15.80 -9.31 71.33
C GLN A 297 -15.23 -7.89 71.29
N TRP A 298 -13.97 -7.73 70.87
CA TRP A 298 -13.38 -6.40 70.64
C TRP A 298 -14.20 -5.60 69.62
N ALA A 299 -14.51 -6.23 68.49
CA ALA A 299 -15.25 -5.60 67.42
C ALA A 299 -16.70 -5.26 67.80
N ASP A 300 -17.39 -6.13 68.54
CA ASP A 300 -18.76 -5.86 68.99
C ASP A 300 -18.82 -4.68 69.98
N ALA A 301 -17.80 -4.50 70.83
CA ALA A 301 -17.69 -3.34 71.71
C ALA A 301 -17.45 -2.04 70.94
N LEU A 302 -16.53 -2.05 69.96
CA LEU A 302 -16.25 -0.90 69.10
C LEU A 302 -17.44 -0.56 68.19
N ASP A 303 -18.16 -1.55 67.63
CA ASP A 303 -19.38 -1.35 66.84
C ASP A 303 -20.47 -0.65 67.65
N ALA A 304 -20.65 -1.06 68.92
CA ALA A 304 -21.62 -0.44 69.82
C ALA A 304 -21.28 1.03 70.12
N ALA A 305 -19.99 1.34 70.35
CA ALA A 305 -19.53 2.70 70.57
C ALA A 305 -19.64 3.56 69.29
N TYR A 306 -19.23 3.01 68.15
CA TYR A 306 -19.32 3.66 66.85
C TYR A 306 -20.75 4.08 66.50
N ARG A 307 -21.72 3.17 66.70
CA ARG A 307 -23.15 3.43 66.46
C ARG A 307 -23.75 4.51 67.37
N GLN A 308 -23.11 4.81 68.49
CA GLN A 308 -23.49 5.90 69.40
C GLN A 308 -22.80 7.22 69.06
N GLY A 309 -22.02 7.27 67.98
CA GLY A 309 -21.24 8.45 67.58
C GLY A 309 -20.04 8.71 68.47
N ALA A 310 -19.60 7.73 69.27
CA ALA A 310 -18.40 7.86 70.08
C ALA A 310 -17.14 7.74 69.21
N ASP A 311 -16.09 8.47 69.59
CA ASP A 311 -14.74 8.25 69.04
C ASP A 311 -14.26 6.87 69.44
N THR A 312 -14.10 5.98 68.46
CA THR A 312 -13.68 4.59 68.69
C THR A 312 -12.17 4.44 68.86
N GLY A 313 -11.41 5.50 68.65
CA GLY A 313 -9.95 5.45 68.50
C GLY A 313 -9.50 4.99 67.12
N LEU A 314 -10.32 4.23 66.38
CA LEU A 314 -10.02 3.91 64.99
C LEU A 314 -10.07 5.17 64.11
N LYS A 315 -9.31 5.17 63.03
CA LYS A 315 -9.26 6.27 62.06
C LYS A 315 -9.59 5.72 60.68
N ASP A 316 -10.33 6.50 59.89
CA ASP A 316 -10.56 6.14 58.49
C ASP A 316 -9.23 6.00 57.75
N GLU A 317 -9.14 4.97 56.91
CA GLU A 317 -7.98 4.77 56.04
C GLU A 317 -8.07 5.75 54.86
N THR A 318 -7.18 6.74 54.81
CA THR A 318 -7.12 7.72 53.71
C THR A 318 -5.92 7.45 52.82
N TYR A 319 -6.08 7.65 51.51
CA TYR A 319 -4.96 7.50 50.59
C TYR A 319 -3.98 8.68 50.72
N PRO A 320 -2.65 8.44 50.81
CA PRO A 320 -1.95 7.14 50.76
C PRO A 320 -1.51 6.63 52.15
N VAL A 321 -1.87 5.38 52.48
CA VAL A 321 -1.29 4.62 53.60
C VAL A 321 -0.08 3.83 53.12
N THR A 322 1.02 3.90 53.86
CA THR A 322 2.22 3.09 53.60
C THR A 322 1.86 1.60 53.57
N ASN A 323 2.15 0.91 52.46
CA ASN A 323 1.82 -0.50 52.20
C ASN A 323 0.36 -0.83 51.84
N ASN A 324 -0.40 0.15 51.33
CA ASN A 324 -1.73 -0.07 50.78
C ASN A 324 -1.84 0.33 49.29
N GLU A 325 -0.90 -0.16 48.48
CA GLU A 325 -0.82 0.10 47.04
C GLU A 325 -1.84 -0.78 46.27
N PRO A 326 -2.45 -0.28 45.17
CA PRO A 326 -3.34 -1.07 44.31
C PRO A 326 -2.56 -2.04 43.41
N VAL A 327 -1.93 -3.05 44.01
CA VAL A 327 -1.00 -3.99 43.37
C VAL A 327 -1.62 -4.73 42.18
N THR A 328 -2.88 -5.15 42.29
CA THR A 328 -3.63 -5.85 41.25
C THR A 328 -3.78 -4.97 39.99
N LEU A 329 -4.16 -3.70 40.17
CA LEU A 329 -4.32 -2.76 39.05
C LEU A 329 -2.98 -2.42 38.41
N ASN A 330 -1.95 -2.25 39.23
CA ASN A 330 -0.58 -2.04 38.79
C ASN A 330 -0.08 -3.16 37.87
N ILE A 331 -0.34 -4.43 38.21
CA ILE A 331 -0.03 -5.60 37.37
C ILE A 331 -0.80 -5.54 36.05
N LEU A 332 -2.12 -5.30 36.09
CA LEU A 332 -2.95 -5.26 34.88
C LEU A 332 -2.52 -4.14 33.93
N LYS A 333 -2.18 -2.95 34.45
CA LYS A 333 -1.76 -1.80 33.65
C LYS A 333 -0.42 -1.97 32.93
N GLN A 334 0.37 -2.98 33.27
CA GLN A 334 1.57 -3.34 32.49
C GLN A 334 1.22 -3.85 31.09
N GLN A 335 0.09 -4.52 30.93
CA GLN A 335 -0.29 -5.19 29.67
C GLN A 335 -1.59 -4.68 29.08
N TYR A 336 -2.45 -4.08 29.91
CA TYR A 336 -3.73 -3.53 29.49
C TYR A 336 -3.76 -2.02 29.63
N GLN A 337 -4.31 -1.36 28.62
CA GLN A 337 -4.69 0.03 28.70
C GLN A 337 -6.09 0.15 29.30
N LEU A 338 -6.26 1.00 30.30
CA LEU A 338 -7.58 1.26 30.89
C LEU A 338 -8.35 2.28 30.03
N MET A 339 -9.48 1.88 29.44
CA MET A 339 -10.37 2.81 28.74
C MET A 339 -11.21 3.62 29.74
N GLN A 340 -10.90 4.92 29.83
CA GLN A 340 -11.57 5.84 30.76
C GLN A 340 -11.58 7.27 30.19
N LEU A 341 -12.76 7.91 30.15
CA LEU A 341 -12.87 9.32 29.77
C LEU A 341 -12.22 10.22 30.83
N GLU A 342 -11.72 11.38 30.40
CA GLU A 342 -11.03 12.35 31.27
C GLU A 342 -11.87 12.77 32.49
N ARG A 343 -13.13 13.17 32.28
CA ARG A 343 -14.09 13.50 33.36
C ARG A 343 -14.45 12.32 34.28
N ASN A 344 -14.14 11.10 33.86
CA ASN A 344 -14.38 9.89 34.62
C ASN A 344 -13.14 9.48 35.41
N ARG A 345 -12.01 10.17 35.30
CA ARG A 345 -10.83 9.95 36.14
C ARG A 345 -11.19 10.25 37.60
N GLU A 346 -11.04 9.24 38.45
CA GLU A 346 -11.49 9.32 39.85
C GLU A 346 -10.55 10.23 40.64
N LEU A 347 -11.08 11.31 41.23
CA LEU A 347 -10.52 11.81 42.48
C LEU A 347 -11.17 11.10 43.67
N PHE A 348 -10.36 10.89 44.70
CA PHE A 348 -10.80 10.34 45.98
C PHE A 348 -10.99 11.47 47.00
N LYS A 349 -12.23 11.69 47.45
CA LYS A 349 -12.52 12.43 48.70
C LYS A 349 -13.31 11.55 49.67
N PRO A 350 -13.00 11.62 50.98
CA PRO A 350 -13.80 10.95 51.99
C PRO A 350 -15.26 11.39 51.90
N SER A 351 -16.21 10.48 52.14
CA SER A 351 -17.64 10.84 52.21
C SER A 351 -17.88 11.90 53.30
N GLU A 352 -18.74 12.87 53.02
CA GLU A 352 -19.19 13.81 54.03
C GLU A 352 -20.22 13.15 54.96
N MET A 353 -20.12 13.45 56.25
CA MET A 353 -21.00 12.86 57.27
C MET A 353 -22.48 13.20 56.96
N GLY A 354 -23.29 12.17 56.67
CA GLY A 354 -24.75 12.29 56.49
C GLY A 354 -25.24 12.29 55.04
N ASP A 355 -24.38 12.03 54.05
CA ASP A 355 -24.77 12.00 52.63
C ASP A 355 -25.53 10.73 52.19
N GLY A 356 -25.66 9.75 53.08
CA GLY A 356 -26.38 8.49 52.86
C GLY A 356 -25.65 7.47 51.96
N ARG A 357 -24.38 7.68 51.63
CA ARG A 357 -23.57 6.77 50.80
C ARG A 357 -22.66 5.91 51.69
N ALA A 358 -22.48 4.64 51.33
CA ALA A 358 -21.72 3.67 52.12
C ALA A 358 -20.25 3.51 51.66
N THR A 359 -19.83 4.23 50.62
CA THR A 359 -18.50 4.13 49.99
C THR A 359 -18.07 5.49 49.42
N TRP A 360 -16.75 5.67 49.25
CA TRP A 360 -16.14 6.80 48.54
C TRP A 360 -16.76 6.95 47.14
N THR A 361 -17.15 8.16 46.75
CA THR A 361 -17.59 8.46 45.38
C THR A 361 -16.61 9.40 44.69
N SER A 362 -16.41 9.21 43.37
CA SER A 362 -15.61 10.07 42.49
C SER A 362 -16.03 11.55 42.61
N ASP A 363 -15.06 12.47 42.75
CA ASP A 363 -15.25 13.93 42.69
C ASP A 363 -14.54 14.51 41.46
N GLY A 364 -15.05 15.60 40.85
CA GLY A 364 -14.59 16.12 39.55
C GLY A 364 -13.30 16.97 39.58
N GLU A 365 -12.55 17.01 38.47
CA GLU A 365 -11.33 17.83 38.26
C GLU A 365 -11.58 19.12 37.44
N ASP A 366 -10.59 20.02 37.49
CA ASP A 366 -10.58 21.37 36.92
C ASP A 366 -10.22 21.48 35.42
N ALA A 367 -10.38 22.68 34.86
CA ALA A 367 -10.62 22.97 33.45
C ALA A 367 -9.37 23.11 32.54
N THR A 368 -8.25 22.43 32.80
CA THR A 368 -6.97 22.76 32.13
C THR A 368 -6.54 21.89 30.95
N ASN A 369 -7.29 20.85 30.57
CA ASN A 369 -6.87 19.92 29.52
C ASN A 369 -7.90 19.80 28.39
N ILE A 370 -7.57 20.34 27.21
CA ILE A 370 -8.36 20.21 25.98
C ILE A 370 -7.51 19.43 24.98
N TRP A 371 -8.03 18.30 24.47
CA TRP A 371 -7.36 17.48 23.46
C TRP A 371 -8.22 17.29 22.21
N GLU A 372 -7.58 17.34 21.05
CA GLU A 372 -8.19 16.99 19.77
C GLU A 372 -8.31 15.46 19.61
N SER A 373 -9.36 15.04 18.93
CA SER A 373 -9.79 13.66 18.69
C SER A 373 -8.79 12.84 17.85
N TRP A 374 -7.83 12.21 18.50
CA TRP A 374 -7.33 10.82 18.38
C TRP A 374 -7.28 10.20 16.97
N ASP A 375 -6.13 10.35 16.32
CA ASP A 375 -5.60 9.42 15.32
C ASP A 375 -4.65 8.43 16.04
N ARG A 376 -5.05 7.19 16.31
CA ARG A 376 -4.10 6.15 16.77
C ARG A 376 -4.35 4.80 16.12
N VAL A 377 -3.25 4.05 16.04
CA VAL A 377 -3.01 2.83 15.27
C VAL A 377 -2.31 1.83 16.18
N ASN A 378 -2.87 1.53 17.37
CA ASN A 378 -2.16 0.67 18.32
C ASN A 378 -2.97 -0.58 18.63
N ILE A 379 -2.30 -1.72 18.48
CA ILE A 379 -2.86 -3.07 18.58
C ILE A 379 -2.72 -3.48 20.04
N ASP A 380 -3.58 -2.91 20.89
CA ASP A 380 -3.45 -3.02 22.34
C ASP A 380 -4.41 -4.03 22.97
N HIS A 381 -4.05 -4.48 24.18
CA HIS A 381 -5.00 -5.11 25.09
C HIS A 381 -5.66 -4.03 25.94
N ILE A 382 -6.98 -4.10 26.03
CA ILE A 382 -7.80 -3.09 26.64
C ILE A 382 -8.49 -3.68 27.87
N MET A 383 -8.46 -2.93 28.96
CA MET A 383 -9.25 -3.22 30.15
C MET A 383 -10.44 -2.26 30.21
N VAL A 384 -11.62 -2.86 30.38
CA VAL A 384 -12.86 -2.14 30.69
C VAL A 384 -13.23 -2.51 32.13
N SER A 385 -12.79 -1.67 33.06
CA SER A 385 -13.12 -1.83 34.47
C SER A 385 -14.52 -1.32 34.79
N ARG A 386 -15.27 -2.06 35.60
CA ARG A 386 -16.51 -1.69 36.31
C ARG A 386 -17.45 -0.72 35.56
N PRO A 387 -18.64 -1.16 35.17
CA PRO A 387 -19.75 -0.23 34.95
C PRO A 387 -20.30 0.45 36.23
N PHE A 388 -19.55 0.50 37.34
CA PHE A 388 -19.97 1.21 38.55
C PHE A 388 -18.94 2.24 39.03
N ALA A 389 -19.43 3.48 39.07
CA ALA A 389 -18.80 4.76 39.39
C ALA A 389 -18.08 5.54 38.27
N LYS A 390 -18.25 5.21 36.99
CA LYS A 390 -17.80 6.08 35.87
C LYS A 390 -18.82 6.11 34.74
N TRP A 391 -19.35 7.31 34.49
CA TRP A 391 -20.36 7.58 33.47
C TRP A 391 -19.73 7.62 32.09
N VAL A 392 -19.77 6.53 31.33
CA VAL A 392 -19.41 6.61 29.91
C VAL A 392 -20.64 7.05 29.13
N GLU A 393 -20.74 8.35 28.88
CA GLU A 393 -21.64 8.89 27.86
C GLU A 393 -20.85 8.92 26.53
N ILE A 394 -21.37 8.22 25.54
CA ILE A 394 -20.90 8.22 24.16
C ILE A 394 -21.98 8.93 23.35
N VAL A 395 -21.71 10.02 22.62
CA VAL A 395 -22.74 10.84 21.95
C VAL A 395 -22.52 10.87 20.43
N ASP A 396 -23.50 10.45 19.62
CA ASP A 396 -23.42 10.45 18.15
C ASP A 396 -24.02 11.72 17.55
N ASN A 397 -23.18 12.49 16.88
CA ASN A 397 -23.55 13.64 16.07
C ASN A 397 -22.97 13.55 14.64
N GLY A 398 -22.68 12.33 14.16
CA GLY A 398 -21.79 12.07 13.03
C GLY A 398 -20.35 11.81 13.46
N LYS A 399 -20.07 11.91 14.77
CA LYS A 399 -18.88 11.41 15.47
C LYS A 399 -19.29 10.47 16.61
N TRP A 400 -19.94 9.37 16.26
CA TRP A 400 -19.90 8.09 16.96
C TRP A 400 -20.70 7.91 18.29
N SER A 401 -21.72 7.02 18.32
CA SER A 401 -22.28 6.46 19.57
C SER A 401 -23.13 5.20 19.46
N GLY A 402 -22.94 4.33 20.47
CA GLY A 402 -24.02 3.71 21.22
C GLY A 402 -24.19 4.39 22.57
N THR A 403 -25.17 5.28 22.71
CA THR A 403 -25.71 5.71 24.02
C THR A 403 -27.10 5.14 24.25
N LEU A 404 -27.36 4.74 25.49
CA LEU A 404 -28.70 4.85 26.07
C LEU A 404 -28.84 6.25 26.63
N SER A 405 -29.80 7.02 26.12
CA SER A 405 -30.01 8.41 26.53
C SER A 405 -30.62 8.57 27.92
N GLU A 406 -31.03 7.49 28.59
CA GLU A 406 -31.53 7.51 29.97
C GLU A 406 -31.22 6.19 30.70
N ALA A 407 -30.84 6.27 31.99
CA ALA A 407 -30.74 5.09 32.85
C ALA A 407 -32.11 4.40 32.95
N ALA A 408 -32.15 3.09 32.76
CA ALA A 408 -33.36 2.31 33.00
C ALA A 408 -33.70 2.36 34.49
N ARG A 409 -34.60 3.27 34.84
CA ARG A 409 -35.08 3.48 36.21
C ARG A 409 -36.47 2.91 36.34
N LEU A 410 -36.82 2.30 37.47
CA LEU A 410 -38.19 2.01 37.86
C LEU A 410 -39.08 3.27 37.84
N PRO A 411 -40.42 3.15 37.82
CA PRO A 411 -41.32 4.31 37.89
C PRO A 411 -41.08 5.25 39.08
N ASN A 412 -40.40 4.76 40.13
CA ASN A 412 -39.98 5.54 41.30
C ASN A 412 -38.57 6.13 41.20
N GLY A 413 -37.93 6.12 40.02
CA GLY A 413 -36.62 6.72 39.78
C GLY A 413 -35.41 5.87 40.19
N ASN A 414 -35.59 4.69 40.77
CA ASN A 414 -34.51 3.80 41.20
C ASN A 414 -33.97 2.95 40.04
N SER A 415 -32.66 2.63 40.02
CA SER A 415 -32.08 1.72 39.03
C SER A 415 -32.71 0.30 39.06
N LEU A 416 -32.71 -0.38 37.92
CA LEU A 416 -33.18 -1.77 37.74
C LEU A 416 -32.29 -2.80 38.45
N SER A 417 -31.01 -2.48 38.61
CA SER A 417 -30.01 -3.22 39.37
C SER A 417 -29.36 -2.25 40.35
N ASP A 418 -28.69 -2.75 41.38
CA ASP A 418 -27.83 -1.88 42.19
C ASP A 418 -26.67 -1.31 41.37
N HIS A 419 -26.44 -1.82 40.15
CA HIS A 419 -25.50 -1.29 39.16
C HIS A 419 -26.18 -0.86 37.85
N GLU A 420 -25.70 0.20 37.18
CA GLU A 420 -26.27 0.67 35.90
C GLU A 420 -25.65 -0.08 34.71
N PRO A 421 -26.43 -0.39 33.65
CA PRO A 421 -25.89 -0.97 32.42
C PRO A 421 -25.03 0.03 31.67
N ILE A 422 -23.90 -0.42 31.13
CA ILE A 422 -23.06 0.38 30.23
C ILE A 422 -22.90 -0.36 28.90
N ALA A 423 -23.22 0.36 27.83
CA ALA A 423 -22.90 -0.02 26.46
C ALA A 423 -21.78 0.87 25.96
N GLN A 424 -20.78 0.28 25.31
CA GLN A 424 -19.69 0.99 24.66
C GLN A 424 -19.61 0.57 23.21
N GLU A 425 -19.39 1.54 22.34
CA GLU A 425 -19.05 1.28 20.96
C GLU A 425 -17.55 1.53 20.79
N LEU A 426 -16.85 0.49 20.38
CA LEU A 426 -15.44 0.57 20.04
C LEU A 426 -15.32 0.76 18.55
N ARG A 427 -14.52 1.74 18.15
CA ARG A 427 -14.28 2.05 16.74
C ARG A 427 -12.80 1.86 16.47
N TRP A 428 -12.51 1.02 15.48
CA TRP A 428 -11.15 0.68 15.12
C TRP A 428 -10.63 1.67 14.08
N THR A 429 -9.48 2.27 14.33
CA THR A 429 -8.82 3.19 13.42
C THR A 429 -7.45 2.64 13.05
N GLY A 430 -7.21 2.44 11.76
CA GLY A 430 -5.95 1.88 11.27
C GLY A 430 -6.11 0.53 10.57
N PRO A 431 -5.02 -0.26 10.48
CA PRO A 431 -4.94 -1.45 9.64
C PRO A 431 -5.77 -2.58 10.23
N GLN A 432 -6.25 -3.48 9.38
CA GLN A 432 -6.95 -4.67 9.85
C GLN A 432 -5.94 -5.65 10.45
N ILE A 433 -6.28 -6.28 11.58
CA ILE A 433 -5.51 -7.39 12.15
C ILE A 433 -6.25 -8.69 11.89
N GLN A 434 -5.55 -9.61 11.22
CA GLN A 434 -6.07 -10.91 10.82
C GLN A 434 -5.14 -12.02 11.33
N THR A 435 -5.63 -13.25 11.43
CA THR A 435 -4.75 -14.42 11.63
C THR A 435 -4.61 -15.20 10.33
N TYR A 436 -3.44 -15.79 10.13
CA TYR A 436 -3.20 -16.76 9.06
C TYR A 436 -2.42 -17.96 9.61
N LYS A 437 -2.46 -19.08 8.89
CA LYS A 437 -1.69 -20.27 9.24
C LYS A 437 -0.42 -20.34 8.39
N GLU A 438 0.69 -20.59 9.04
CA GLU A 438 1.94 -21.00 8.42
C GLU A 438 2.29 -22.42 8.91
N GLY A 439 2.01 -23.42 8.07
CA GLY A 439 1.96 -24.81 8.51
C GLY A 439 0.87 -25.00 9.56
N GLU A 440 1.25 -25.48 10.75
CA GLU A 440 0.35 -25.66 11.90
C GLU A 440 0.37 -24.47 12.87
N THR A 441 1.24 -23.48 12.65
CA THR A 441 1.37 -22.31 13.54
C THR A 441 0.42 -21.19 13.08
N GLU A 442 -0.40 -20.69 14.00
CA GLU A 442 -1.20 -19.48 13.77
C GLU A 442 -0.32 -18.23 14.00
N LYS A 443 -0.35 -17.30 13.04
CA LYS A 443 0.37 -16.01 13.08
C LYS A 443 -0.61 -14.88 12.82
N SER A 444 -0.24 -13.66 13.20
CA SER A 444 -1.02 -12.47 12.87
C SER A 444 -0.49 -11.75 11.63
N ARG A 445 -1.38 -11.07 10.91
CA ARG A 445 -1.10 -10.22 9.77
C ARG A 445 -1.75 -8.86 9.97
N LEU A 446 -0.97 -7.80 9.85
CA LEU A 446 -1.43 -6.42 9.72
C LEU A 446 -1.71 -6.13 8.25
N VAL A 447 -2.89 -5.61 7.91
CA VAL A 447 -3.28 -5.26 6.53
C VAL A 447 -3.65 -3.79 6.44
N TRP A 448 -2.89 -3.01 5.66
CA TRP A 448 -3.22 -1.63 5.32
C TRP A 448 -3.70 -1.55 3.87
N GLY A 449 -4.98 -1.27 3.65
CA GLY A 449 -5.66 -1.36 2.35
C GLY A 449 -7.04 -0.75 2.36
N ALA A 450 -7.81 -0.86 1.27
CA ALA A 450 -9.13 -0.26 1.13
C ALA A 450 -10.15 -0.79 2.17
N GLY A 451 -9.91 -1.96 2.75
CA GLY A 451 -10.69 -2.52 3.86
C GLY A 451 -10.33 -1.96 5.25
N ALA A 452 -9.27 -1.16 5.37
CA ALA A 452 -8.85 -0.54 6.63
C ALA A 452 -9.60 0.77 6.89
N TYR A 453 -9.95 1.03 8.15
CA TYR A 453 -10.64 2.27 8.49
C TYR A 453 -9.73 3.49 8.29
N GLY A 454 -10.29 4.53 7.69
CA GLY A 454 -9.61 5.80 7.48
C GLY A 454 -8.59 5.78 6.34
N PHE A 455 -8.50 4.68 5.58
CA PHE A 455 -7.57 4.50 4.47
C PHE A 455 -7.59 5.69 3.50
N GLU A 456 -8.73 5.95 2.84
CA GLU A 456 -8.86 7.04 1.87
C GLU A 456 -8.67 8.43 2.52
N THR A 457 -9.26 8.65 3.69
CA THR A 457 -9.21 9.95 4.38
C THR A 457 -7.83 10.31 4.90
N ARG A 458 -6.92 9.33 5.02
CA ARG A 458 -5.51 9.52 5.40
C ARG A 458 -4.58 9.52 4.20
N ASN A 459 -5.09 9.81 3.00
CA ASN A 459 -4.33 9.74 1.75
C ASN A 459 -3.68 8.37 1.53
N ASN A 460 -4.30 7.30 2.03
CA ASN A 460 -3.80 5.94 2.01
C ASN A 460 -2.48 5.76 2.79
N GLU A 461 -2.14 6.65 3.72
CA GLU A 461 -0.92 6.60 4.52
C GLU A 461 -1.19 6.19 5.98
N LEU A 462 -0.30 5.36 6.52
CA LEU A 462 -0.33 4.92 7.91
C LEU A 462 1.04 5.09 8.56
N VAL A 463 1.15 5.95 9.58
CA VAL A 463 2.33 5.99 10.43
C VAL A 463 2.25 4.85 11.45
N LEU A 464 3.20 3.92 11.37
CA LEU A 464 3.32 2.79 12.28
C LEU A 464 4.55 3.01 13.17
N THR A 465 4.33 3.26 14.46
CA THR A 465 5.37 3.46 15.47
C THR A 465 5.22 2.40 16.56
N ARG A 466 6.27 2.14 17.34
CA ARG A 466 6.17 1.30 18.55
C ARG A 466 5.85 2.11 19.80
N ASN A 467 5.19 3.27 19.70
CA ASN A 467 4.85 4.06 20.87
C ASN A 467 3.35 3.97 21.14
N ASN A 468 2.98 3.29 22.22
CA ASN A 468 1.58 3.15 22.59
C ASN A 468 0.97 4.44 23.15
N HIS A 469 1.86 5.41 23.48
CA HIS A 469 1.56 6.70 24.08
C HIS A 469 0.56 6.57 25.26
N ARG A 470 0.95 5.85 26.32
CA ARG A 470 0.17 5.74 27.56
C ARG A 470 -0.29 7.10 28.07
N ALA A 471 -1.59 7.21 28.33
CA ALA A 471 -2.20 8.38 28.96
C ALA A 471 -3.00 8.01 30.21
N ASP A 472 -2.91 6.75 30.66
CA ASP A 472 -3.72 6.13 31.72
C ASP A 472 -2.88 5.65 32.92
N VAL A 473 -1.55 5.83 32.87
CA VAL A 473 -0.62 5.37 33.90
C VAL A 473 -0.03 6.56 34.64
N TYR A 474 -0.31 6.64 35.93
CA TYR A 474 0.34 7.60 36.81
C TYR A 474 1.75 7.13 37.18
N LEU A 475 2.68 8.05 37.42
CA LEU A 475 4.04 7.69 37.83
C LEU A 475 4.06 6.84 39.12
N GLY A 476 3.10 7.04 40.03
CA GLY A 476 2.95 6.20 41.23
C GLY A 476 2.49 4.76 40.95
N GLN A 477 1.97 4.46 39.77
CA GLN A 477 1.49 3.13 39.35
C GLN A 477 2.56 2.32 38.61
N ILE A 478 3.68 2.96 38.26
CA ILE A 478 4.83 2.27 37.67
C ILE A 478 5.37 1.27 38.68
N SER A 479 5.36 0.00 38.29
CA SER A 479 5.54 -1.12 39.19
C SER A 479 6.30 -2.28 38.54
N ASP A 480 6.83 -3.16 39.38
CA ASP A 480 7.43 -4.43 38.96
C ASP A 480 6.37 -5.49 38.61
N ALA A 481 6.79 -6.69 38.19
CA ALA A 481 5.88 -7.79 37.83
C ALA A 481 5.03 -8.31 39.02
N ASP A 482 5.36 -7.91 40.26
CA ASP A 482 4.59 -8.19 41.46
C ASP A 482 3.62 -7.06 41.80
N GLY A 483 3.56 -5.99 41.00
CA GLY A 483 2.69 -4.82 41.16
C GLY A 483 3.16 -3.80 42.20
N LYS A 484 4.41 -3.92 42.69
CA LYS A 484 4.99 -3.00 43.68
C LYS A 484 5.62 -1.79 43.01
N SER A 485 5.43 -0.61 43.59
CA SER A 485 5.99 0.63 43.03
C SER A 485 7.52 0.60 42.89
N THR A 486 8.02 0.98 41.72
CA THR A 486 9.48 1.07 41.44
C THR A 486 10.01 2.50 41.55
N LEU A 487 9.15 3.51 41.38
CA LEU A 487 9.49 4.94 41.48
C LEU A 487 9.26 5.47 42.90
N ASN A 488 10.00 4.92 43.86
CA ASN A 488 9.78 5.15 45.29
C ASN A 488 10.14 6.57 45.76
N ASP A 489 11.10 7.22 45.12
CA ASP A 489 11.67 8.51 45.52
C ASP A 489 10.87 9.73 45.03
N LEU A 490 9.73 9.51 44.36
CA LEU A 490 8.86 10.58 43.88
C LEU A 490 8.07 11.23 45.02
N THR A 491 7.89 12.55 44.94
CA THR A 491 6.94 13.28 45.79
C THR A 491 5.50 12.86 45.50
N LEU A 492 4.59 13.13 46.43
CA LEU A 492 3.16 12.83 46.23
C LEU A 492 2.59 13.53 44.98
N GLU A 493 3.04 14.75 44.68
CA GLU A 493 2.59 15.51 43.51
C GLU A 493 3.13 14.89 42.21
N GLU A 494 4.41 14.48 42.17
CA GLU A 494 4.96 13.75 41.02
C GLU A 494 4.27 12.40 40.82
N LYS A 495 3.95 11.66 41.89
CA LYS A 495 3.25 10.37 41.76
C LYS A 495 1.86 10.49 41.12
N LYS A 496 1.26 11.68 41.14
CA LYS A 496 -0.04 12.00 40.53
C LYS A 496 0.08 12.53 39.10
N THR A 497 1.27 12.69 38.53
CA THR A 497 1.40 13.03 37.11
C THR A 497 1.38 11.75 36.26
N LEU A 498 0.92 11.87 35.02
CA LEU A 498 0.93 10.78 34.06
C LEU A 498 2.36 10.51 33.56
N LEU A 499 2.62 9.26 33.17
CA LEU A 499 3.80 8.92 32.39
C LEU A 499 3.72 9.60 31.02
N ASP A 500 4.70 10.47 30.74
CA ASP A 500 4.91 11.03 29.42
C ASP A 500 5.90 10.15 28.66
N CYS A 501 5.42 9.47 27.62
CA CYS A 501 6.20 8.56 26.79
C CYS A 501 7.30 9.28 25.97
N GLU A 502 7.25 10.60 25.87
CA GLU A 502 8.27 11.42 25.21
C GLU A 502 9.24 12.07 26.21
N SER A 503 9.09 11.78 27.51
CA SER A 503 9.89 12.41 28.55
C SER A 503 11.38 12.06 28.43
N GLY A 504 12.22 13.09 28.48
CA GLY A 504 13.68 12.95 28.58
C GLY A 504 14.21 12.73 30.00
N ASP A 505 13.35 12.63 31.04
CA ASP A 505 13.78 12.41 32.42
C ASP A 505 14.37 11.00 32.58
N ALA A 506 15.61 10.94 33.07
CA ALA A 506 16.36 9.69 33.27
C ALA A 506 15.63 8.71 34.21
N ARG A 507 14.85 9.21 35.18
CA ARG A 507 14.09 8.39 36.14
C ARG A 507 13.00 7.55 35.45
N PHE A 508 12.45 8.04 34.34
CA PHE A 508 11.30 7.42 33.67
C PHE A 508 11.69 6.52 32.49
N GLN A 509 12.97 6.49 32.08
CA GLN A 509 13.39 5.77 30.88
C GLN A 509 13.09 4.26 30.93
N GLN A 510 13.15 3.64 32.11
CA GLN A 510 12.74 2.25 32.28
C GLN A 510 11.22 2.11 32.20
N ALA A 511 10.47 3.00 32.84
CA ALA A 511 9.01 3.04 32.77
C ALA A 511 8.49 3.24 31.34
N ILE A 512 9.12 4.12 30.56
CA ILE A 512 8.80 4.34 29.14
C ILE A 512 9.02 3.04 28.36
N LYS A 513 10.12 2.32 28.59
CA LYS A 513 10.34 1.03 27.93
C LYS A 513 9.30 -0.03 28.31
N ASP A 514 8.93 -0.07 29.59
CA ASP A 514 8.05 -1.11 30.12
C ASP A 514 6.56 -0.85 29.84
N TYR A 515 6.16 0.43 29.72
CA TYR A 515 4.75 0.83 29.60
C TYR A 515 4.40 1.53 28.29
N CYS A 516 5.33 2.24 27.66
CA CYS A 516 5.07 3.08 26.48
C CYS A 516 5.45 2.45 25.13
N ILE A 517 6.03 1.25 25.14
CA ILE A 517 6.40 0.57 23.89
C ILE A 517 5.29 -0.41 23.49
N ASP A 518 4.75 -0.24 22.28
CA ASP A 518 3.94 -1.26 21.63
C ASP A 518 4.84 -2.43 21.22
N ASP A 519 4.58 -3.60 21.80
CA ASP A 519 5.24 -4.82 21.36
C ASP A 519 4.61 -5.31 20.05
N HIS A 520 5.23 -4.97 18.91
CA HIS A 520 4.82 -5.48 17.61
C HIS A 520 5.32 -6.92 17.33
N SER A 521 5.93 -7.62 18.29
CA SER A 521 6.46 -8.97 18.08
C SER A 521 5.40 -10.00 17.69
N PHE A 522 4.12 -9.75 17.96
CA PHE A 522 3.02 -10.61 17.52
C PHE A 522 2.77 -10.54 16.01
N ILE A 523 3.20 -9.47 15.33
CA ILE A 523 3.04 -9.28 13.88
C ILE A 523 3.93 -10.30 13.17
N GLY A 524 3.31 -11.29 12.55
CA GLY A 524 4.00 -12.27 11.70
C GLY A 524 4.07 -11.85 10.24
N GLU A 525 3.26 -10.88 9.83
CA GLU A 525 3.29 -10.31 8.49
C GLU A 525 2.69 -8.89 8.48
N THR A 526 3.29 -7.98 7.74
CA THR A 526 2.72 -6.69 7.37
C THR A 526 2.39 -6.71 5.87
N ALA A 527 1.13 -6.53 5.50
CA ALA A 527 0.64 -6.47 4.13
C ALA A 527 0.12 -5.08 3.80
N VAL A 528 0.62 -4.49 2.72
CA VAL A 528 0.21 -3.16 2.23
C VAL A 528 -0.42 -3.33 0.86
N THR A 529 -1.65 -2.85 0.67
CA THR A 529 -2.43 -3.06 -0.54
C THR A 529 -3.14 -1.79 -1.04
N ASP A 530 -3.72 -1.85 -2.23
CA ASP A 530 -4.67 -0.87 -2.79
C ASP A 530 -4.12 0.57 -2.90
N GLY A 531 -2.84 0.74 -3.20
CA GLY A 531 -2.22 2.06 -3.25
C GLY A 531 -1.73 2.58 -1.88
N GLY A 532 -1.83 1.77 -0.83
CA GLY A 532 -1.48 2.13 0.54
C GLY A 532 0.02 2.32 0.77
N THR A 533 0.39 3.18 1.72
CA THR A 533 1.77 3.32 2.21
C THR A 533 1.84 3.22 3.73
N ILE A 534 2.70 2.36 4.26
CA ILE A 534 3.06 2.37 5.69
C ILE A 534 4.34 3.19 5.87
N LEU A 535 4.34 4.09 6.86
CA LEU A 535 5.44 4.97 7.22
C LEU A 535 6.07 4.46 8.54
N VAL A 536 7.37 4.21 8.54
CA VAL A 536 8.12 3.76 9.74
C VAL A 536 9.42 4.51 9.91
N SER A 537 9.85 4.73 11.15
CA SER A 537 11.19 5.26 11.48
C SER A 537 12.17 4.18 11.94
N GLU A 538 11.70 2.96 12.17
CA GLU A 538 12.48 1.80 12.61
C GLU A 538 11.92 0.49 12.04
N ASP A 539 12.80 -0.49 11.80
CA ASP A 539 12.43 -1.81 11.28
C ASP A 539 11.46 -2.54 12.21
N ALA A 540 11.74 -2.49 13.52
CA ALA A 540 10.98 -3.19 14.56
C ALA A 540 9.50 -2.80 14.62
N ALA A 541 9.12 -1.63 14.07
CA ALA A 541 7.71 -1.24 13.97
C ALA A 541 6.90 -2.16 13.05
N LEU A 542 7.53 -2.87 12.11
CA LEU A 542 6.86 -3.78 11.17
C LEU A 542 6.66 -5.21 11.72
N GLY A 543 7.08 -5.46 12.96
CA GLY A 543 6.99 -6.75 13.63
C GLY A 543 8.34 -7.33 14.05
N ASN A 544 8.32 -8.56 14.56
CA ASN A 544 9.55 -9.30 14.89
C ASN A 544 10.44 -9.54 13.65
N ALA A 545 11.65 -10.05 13.86
CA ALA A 545 12.64 -10.27 12.79
C ALA A 545 12.21 -11.31 11.74
N ASP A 546 11.28 -12.22 12.08
CA ASP A 546 10.72 -13.22 11.16
C ASP A 546 9.48 -12.70 10.41
N ALA A 547 9.02 -11.48 10.71
CA ALA A 547 7.80 -10.92 10.14
C ALA A 547 8.01 -10.54 8.67
N ARG A 548 7.18 -11.08 7.78
CA ARG A 548 7.24 -10.77 6.34
C ARG A 548 6.67 -9.38 6.05
N LEU A 549 7.24 -8.68 5.08
CA LEU A 549 6.62 -7.50 4.47
C LEU A 549 6.09 -7.87 3.09
N ARG A 550 4.77 -7.74 2.85
CA ARG A 550 4.15 -7.95 1.54
C ARG A 550 3.64 -6.63 1.00
N LEU A 551 4.11 -6.26 -0.18
CA LEU A 551 3.76 -5.04 -0.89
C LEU A 551 2.92 -5.43 -2.11
N ILE A 552 1.60 -5.29 -1.99
CA ILE A 552 0.58 -5.79 -2.92
C ILE A 552 -0.06 -4.59 -3.63
N ASP A 553 0.58 -4.03 -4.66
CA ASP A 553 0.21 -2.68 -5.17
C ASP A 553 0.23 -1.61 -4.06
N GLY A 554 1.15 -1.77 -3.09
CA GLY A 554 1.33 -0.94 -1.90
C GLY A 554 2.81 -0.69 -1.61
N GLY A 555 3.13 0.08 -0.55
CA GLY A 555 4.54 0.32 -0.24
C GLY A 555 4.89 0.70 1.18
N LEU A 556 6.21 0.75 1.39
CA LEU A 556 6.85 1.15 2.64
C LEU A 556 7.55 2.50 2.43
N ARG A 557 7.39 3.41 3.38
CA ARG A 557 8.16 4.66 3.45
C ARG A 557 8.94 4.70 4.76
N ILE A 558 10.26 4.70 4.65
CA ILE A 558 11.16 4.86 5.79
C ILE A 558 11.37 6.35 6.01
N THR A 559 10.85 6.84 7.14
CA THR A 559 10.93 8.22 7.58
C THR A 559 12.19 8.47 8.41
N GLY A 560 12.67 9.71 8.38
CA GLY A 560 13.89 10.09 9.09
C GLY A 560 15.14 9.34 8.61
N SER A 561 16.15 9.27 9.47
CA SER A 561 17.46 8.73 9.13
C SER A 561 17.97 7.64 10.08
N ASP A 562 17.18 7.21 11.06
CA ASP A 562 17.65 6.30 12.11
C ASP A 562 17.67 4.84 11.64
N MET A 563 16.64 4.38 10.92
CA MET A 563 16.61 3.06 10.32
C MET A 563 17.68 2.92 9.22
N LYS A 564 18.64 2.02 9.41
CA LYS A 564 19.73 1.71 8.45
C LYS A 564 19.59 0.38 7.75
N THR A 565 18.74 -0.50 8.27
CA THR A 565 18.54 -1.85 7.76
C THR A 565 17.07 -2.18 7.76
N LEU A 566 16.65 -2.90 6.72
CA LEU A 566 15.37 -3.60 6.64
C LEU A 566 15.71 -5.10 6.70
N ASP A 567 15.54 -5.72 7.86
CA ASP A 567 16.00 -7.09 8.12
C ASP A 567 14.84 -8.08 8.10
N ARG A 568 14.13 -8.09 6.97
CA ARG A 568 12.98 -8.97 6.74
C ARG A 568 12.78 -9.22 5.27
N THR A 569 12.24 -10.39 4.96
CA THR A 569 11.88 -10.75 3.58
C THR A 569 10.79 -9.82 3.06
N VAL A 570 10.96 -9.31 1.84
CA VAL A 570 9.99 -8.45 1.16
C VAL A 570 9.37 -9.21 -0.01
N SER A 571 8.05 -9.45 0.03
CA SER A 571 7.31 -9.99 -1.12
C SER A 571 6.69 -8.85 -1.92
N LEU A 572 6.95 -8.83 -3.22
CA LEU A 572 6.38 -7.90 -4.18
C LEU A 572 5.28 -8.62 -4.96
N GLU A 573 4.07 -8.08 -4.92
CA GLU A 573 2.90 -8.59 -5.63
C GLU A 573 2.25 -7.41 -6.34
N GLY A 574 2.15 -7.42 -7.66
CA GLY A 574 1.83 -6.18 -8.40
C GLY A 574 2.97 -5.15 -8.28
N LEU A 575 2.65 -3.86 -8.15
CA LEU A 575 3.64 -2.79 -8.04
C LEU A 575 3.95 -2.44 -6.58
N GLY A 576 5.01 -3.03 -6.01
CA GLY A 576 5.46 -2.72 -4.65
C GLY A 576 6.48 -1.58 -4.63
N TRP A 577 6.36 -0.61 -3.70
CA TRP A 577 7.38 0.45 -3.55
C TRP A 577 8.07 0.51 -2.20
N ILE A 578 9.34 0.90 -2.23
CA ILE A 578 10.12 1.28 -1.06
C ILE A 578 10.60 2.72 -1.25
N ASP A 579 10.20 3.60 -0.33
CA ASP A 579 10.54 5.01 -0.28
C ASP A 579 11.51 5.27 0.87
N ILE A 580 12.72 5.71 0.55
CA ILE A 580 13.68 6.20 1.56
C ILE A 580 13.61 7.71 1.56
N ALA A 581 12.85 8.29 2.48
CA ALA A 581 12.41 9.68 2.37
C ALA A 581 13.58 10.67 2.50
N ASP A 582 14.47 10.46 3.48
CA ASP A 582 15.59 11.36 3.78
C ASP A 582 16.77 11.11 2.83
N ALA A 583 17.24 12.17 2.17
CA ALA A 583 18.35 12.13 1.22
C ALA A 583 19.67 11.60 1.80
N ASN A 584 19.90 11.79 3.11
CA ASN A 584 21.08 11.33 3.81
C ASN A 584 20.93 9.93 4.39
N ASN A 585 19.72 9.35 4.30
CA ASN A 585 19.53 7.99 4.78
C ASN A 585 19.94 6.96 3.72
N ARG A 586 20.54 5.89 4.20
CA ARG A 586 20.95 4.73 3.43
C ARG A 586 20.46 3.50 4.17
N VAL A 587 19.53 2.79 3.54
CA VAL A 587 18.91 1.59 4.08
C VAL A 587 19.36 0.38 3.28
N THR A 588 19.87 -0.65 3.95
CA THR A 588 20.17 -1.94 3.32
C THR A 588 19.04 -2.92 3.60
N LEU A 589 18.43 -3.45 2.54
CA LEU A 589 17.57 -4.62 2.61
C LEU A 589 18.47 -5.84 2.82
N LEU A 590 18.46 -6.42 4.02
CA LEU A 590 19.37 -7.50 4.42
C LEU A 590 18.89 -8.88 4.01
N GLN A 591 17.61 -9.02 3.66
CA GLN A 591 17.00 -10.27 3.23
C GLN A 591 16.51 -10.17 1.77
N GLN A 592 16.02 -11.29 1.24
CA GLN A 592 15.61 -11.36 -0.16
C GLN A 592 14.31 -10.57 -0.42
N ALA A 593 14.25 -9.88 -1.57
CA ALA A 593 13.03 -9.45 -2.22
C ALA A 593 12.55 -10.55 -3.20
N THR A 594 11.30 -10.99 -3.03
CA THR A 594 10.69 -12.12 -3.73
C THR A 594 9.35 -11.73 -4.36
N GLY A 595 8.68 -12.64 -5.08
CA GLY A 595 7.29 -12.48 -5.55
C GLY A 595 7.16 -12.16 -7.04
N GLU A 596 5.94 -12.18 -7.58
CA GLU A 596 5.73 -11.99 -9.02
C GLU A 596 5.75 -10.51 -9.44
N GLY A 597 5.68 -9.60 -8.47
CA GLY A 597 5.55 -8.16 -8.65
C GLY A 597 6.83 -7.41 -9.01
N ALA A 598 6.66 -6.14 -9.32
CA ALA A 598 7.71 -5.18 -9.65
C ALA A 598 8.16 -4.39 -8.41
N LEU A 599 9.45 -4.03 -8.38
CA LEU A 599 10.02 -3.14 -7.37
C LEU A 599 10.04 -1.70 -7.89
N LEU A 600 9.52 -0.77 -7.09
CA LEU A 600 9.60 0.66 -7.35
C LEU A 600 10.37 1.38 -6.22
N LYS A 601 11.51 1.98 -6.56
CA LYS A 601 12.28 2.83 -5.64
C LYS A 601 11.81 4.29 -5.71
N ARG A 602 11.41 4.83 -4.55
CA ARG A 602 11.04 6.24 -4.32
C ARG A 602 11.87 6.87 -3.20
N GLY A 603 11.66 8.16 -2.95
CA GLY A 603 12.34 8.91 -1.89
C GLY A 603 13.76 9.32 -2.26
N ALA A 604 14.27 10.35 -1.61
CA ALA A 604 15.55 10.97 -1.96
C ALA A 604 16.77 10.14 -1.50
N GLY A 605 16.61 9.25 -0.53
CA GLY A 605 17.69 8.46 0.05
C GLY A 605 18.09 7.23 -0.77
N THR A 606 19.00 6.44 -0.19
CA THR A 606 19.56 5.24 -0.83
C THR A 606 18.91 3.97 -0.30
N LEU A 607 18.44 3.10 -1.20
CA LEU A 607 18.11 1.70 -0.92
C LEU A 607 19.20 0.81 -1.50
N VAL A 608 19.77 -0.07 -0.68
CA VAL A 608 20.75 -1.08 -1.10
C VAL A 608 20.10 -2.45 -1.02
N LEU A 609 20.12 -3.19 -2.13
CA LEU A 609 19.67 -4.58 -2.16
C LEU A 609 20.83 -5.49 -1.75
N GLY A 610 20.81 -5.98 -0.51
CA GLY A 610 21.92 -6.71 0.12
C GLY A 610 21.94 -8.22 -0.13
N GLN A 611 20.97 -8.76 -0.86
CA GLN A 611 20.84 -10.19 -1.18
C GLN A 611 20.56 -10.41 -2.66
N ALA A 612 20.83 -11.62 -3.15
CA ALA A 612 20.38 -12.07 -4.46
C ALA A 612 18.85 -12.21 -4.45
N ASN A 613 18.17 -11.43 -5.29
CA ASN A 613 16.70 -11.32 -5.29
C ASN A 613 16.05 -12.26 -6.31
N SER A 614 14.75 -12.52 -6.16
CA SER A 614 14.02 -13.46 -7.02
C SER A 614 12.62 -12.98 -7.41
N TYR A 615 12.37 -11.67 -7.32
CA TYR A 615 11.13 -11.11 -7.86
C TYR A 615 11.15 -11.15 -9.40
N THR A 616 10.01 -11.39 -10.04
CA THR A 616 9.95 -11.56 -11.51
C THR A 616 9.43 -10.33 -12.26
N GLY A 617 8.83 -9.37 -11.56
CA GLY A 617 8.43 -8.10 -12.16
C GLY A 617 9.62 -7.18 -12.44
N GLY A 618 9.33 -6.03 -13.06
CA GLY A 618 10.37 -5.04 -13.40
C GLY A 618 10.94 -4.30 -12.19
N THR A 619 12.00 -3.53 -12.43
CA THR A 619 12.60 -2.62 -11.45
C THR A 619 12.49 -1.18 -11.97
N SER A 620 11.84 -0.31 -11.20
CA SER A 620 11.65 1.10 -11.53
C SER A 620 12.32 2.01 -10.50
N VAL A 621 12.98 3.08 -10.97
CA VAL A 621 13.59 4.11 -10.12
C VAL A 621 12.99 5.47 -10.46
N GLU A 622 12.31 6.07 -9.49
CA GLU A 622 11.70 7.41 -9.59
C GLU A 622 12.51 8.47 -8.83
N GLY A 623 13.31 8.07 -7.84
CA GLY A 623 14.10 9.00 -7.04
C GLY A 623 15.14 8.36 -6.12
N GLY A 624 16.09 9.20 -5.67
CA GLY A 624 17.19 8.79 -4.79
C GLY A 624 18.14 7.81 -5.48
N VAL A 625 18.68 6.85 -4.72
CA VAL A 625 19.60 5.83 -5.24
C VAL A 625 19.04 4.43 -4.97
N LEU A 626 18.95 3.59 -6.00
CA LEU A 626 18.79 2.14 -5.87
C LEU A 626 20.13 1.49 -6.20
N GLN A 627 20.73 0.76 -5.28
CA GLN A 627 22.08 0.21 -5.44
C GLN A 627 22.14 -1.30 -5.24
N ALA A 628 22.89 -2.00 -6.09
CA ALA A 628 23.27 -3.40 -5.88
C ALA A 628 24.30 -3.52 -4.74
N GLY A 629 23.98 -4.32 -3.72
CA GLY A 629 24.90 -4.66 -2.65
C GLY A 629 25.72 -5.93 -2.91
N VAL A 630 25.23 -6.82 -3.78
CA VAL A 630 25.79 -8.14 -4.09
C VAL A 630 25.46 -8.56 -5.53
N ASP A 631 26.09 -9.63 -6.00
CA ASP A 631 25.73 -10.29 -7.25
C ASP A 631 24.30 -10.86 -7.18
N GLY A 632 23.53 -10.70 -8.26
CA GLY A 632 22.10 -11.06 -8.28
C GLY A 632 21.18 -10.12 -7.48
N ALA A 633 21.68 -8.99 -6.96
CA ALA A 633 20.85 -7.99 -6.28
C ALA A 633 19.75 -7.43 -7.19
N PHE A 634 20.04 -7.24 -8.46
CA PHE A 634 19.03 -6.99 -9.49
C PHE A 634 18.76 -8.29 -10.25
N VAL A 635 17.49 -8.58 -10.49
CA VAL A 635 17.08 -9.84 -11.13
C VAL A 635 17.27 -9.75 -12.64
N ASP A 636 18.05 -10.67 -13.20
CA ASP A 636 18.27 -10.78 -14.63
C ASP A 636 16.97 -11.04 -15.41
N ASN A 637 16.97 -10.63 -16.67
CA ASN A 637 15.88 -10.79 -17.64
C ASN A 637 14.56 -10.11 -17.23
N THR A 638 14.61 -9.15 -16.30
CA THR A 638 13.47 -8.29 -15.95
C THR A 638 13.57 -6.93 -16.64
N ALA A 639 12.45 -6.21 -16.72
CA ALA A 639 12.39 -4.88 -17.32
C ALA A 639 12.90 -3.82 -16.34
N PHE A 640 13.67 -2.84 -16.82
CA PHE A 640 14.18 -1.73 -16.01
C PHE A 640 13.69 -0.39 -16.54
N SER A 641 13.14 0.44 -15.65
CA SER A 641 12.73 1.81 -15.94
C SER A 641 13.45 2.79 -15.02
N VAL A 642 14.16 3.76 -15.56
CA VAL A 642 14.79 4.83 -14.78
C VAL A 642 14.17 6.16 -15.21
N ASN A 643 13.27 6.67 -14.38
CA ASN A 643 12.53 7.92 -14.63
C ASN A 643 13.10 9.09 -13.82
N GLY A 644 13.86 8.78 -12.77
CA GLY A 644 14.60 9.74 -11.95
C GLY A 644 15.65 9.04 -11.09
N GLY A 645 16.40 9.81 -10.29
CA GLY A 645 17.40 9.25 -9.37
C GLY A 645 18.56 8.52 -10.07
N LYS A 646 19.15 7.57 -9.34
CA LYS A 646 20.30 6.76 -9.77
C LYS A 646 20.01 5.25 -9.58
N LEU A 647 20.10 4.48 -10.65
CA LEU A 647 20.24 3.02 -10.59
C LEU A 647 21.74 2.69 -10.61
N ASP A 648 22.27 2.15 -9.52
CA ASP A 648 23.70 1.93 -9.31
C ASP A 648 24.01 0.42 -9.29
N LEU A 649 24.60 -0.08 -10.38
CA LEU A 649 24.99 -1.48 -10.54
C LEU A 649 26.18 -1.86 -9.66
N ASN A 650 26.96 -0.88 -9.18
CA ASN A 650 28.04 -1.08 -8.22
C ASN A 650 28.97 -2.26 -8.59
N ASP A 651 29.43 -2.28 -9.84
CA ASP A 651 30.34 -3.29 -10.41
C ASP A 651 29.72 -4.68 -10.69
N PHE A 652 28.45 -4.90 -10.37
CA PHE A 652 27.74 -6.17 -10.62
C PHE A 652 27.07 -6.20 -11.99
N ASN A 653 27.28 -7.29 -12.73
CA ASN A 653 26.70 -7.48 -14.06
C ASN A 653 25.18 -7.68 -13.96
N VAL A 654 24.45 -7.20 -14.97
CA VAL A 654 22.99 -7.39 -15.09
C VAL A 654 22.61 -7.57 -16.55
N THR A 655 21.73 -8.52 -16.81
CA THR A 655 21.02 -8.65 -18.09
C THR A 655 19.60 -8.13 -17.93
N MET A 656 19.24 -7.07 -18.66
CA MET A 656 17.90 -6.49 -18.66
C MET A 656 17.11 -6.98 -19.88
N SER A 657 15.83 -7.35 -19.72
CA SER A 657 14.97 -7.67 -20.87
C SER A 657 14.42 -6.43 -21.58
N SER A 658 14.49 -5.28 -20.92
CA SER A 658 14.33 -3.97 -21.55
C SER A 658 14.91 -2.87 -20.65
N LEU A 659 15.39 -1.80 -21.28
CA LEU A 659 15.80 -0.57 -20.62
C LEU A 659 14.96 0.58 -21.17
N MET A 660 14.30 1.32 -20.28
CA MET A 660 13.50 2.50 -20.64
C MET A 660 13.60 3.59 -19.58
N GLY A 661 13.04 4.76 -19.88
CA GLY A 661 12.72 5.77 -18.89
C GLY A 661 13.03 7.19 -19.34
N GLU A 662 12.41 8.14 -18.65
CA GLU A 662 12.38 9.56 -19.05
C GLU A 662 13.55 10.38 -18.45
N GLY A 663 14.42 9.78 -17.61
CA GLY A 663 15.51 10.52 -16.96
C GLY A 663 16.41 9.71 -16.04
N GLY A 664 17.08 10.39 -15.10
CA GLY A 664 17.97 9.76 -14.11
C GLY A 664 19.33 9.30 -14.64
N THR A 665 20.01 8.45 -13.87
CA THR A 665 21.34 7.92 -14.20
C THR A 665 21.43 6.42 -13.92
N LEU A 666 21.92 5.66 -14.90
CA LEU A 666 22.33 4.27 -14.73
C LEU A 666 23.86 4.23 -14.59
N SER A 667 24.34 3.88 -13.40
CA SER A 667 25.77 3.85 -13.10
C SER A 667 26.28 2.43 -13.12
N LEU A 668 27.21 2.15 -14.04
CA LEU A 668 27.72 0.80 -14.27
C LEU A 668 28.77 0.38 -13.24
N GLY A 669 29.54 1.33 -12.70
CA GLY A 669 30.83 0.97 -12.08
C GLY A 669 31.72 0.30 -13.14
N SER A 670 32.24 -0.89 -12.88
CA SER A 670 32.92 -1.76 -13.85
C SER A 670 32.02 -2.86 -14.46
N ALA A 671 30.71 -2.83 -14.22
CA ALA A 671 29.79 -3.88 -14.65
C ALA A 671 29.66 -4.01 -16.18
N ALA A 672 29.44 -5.24 -16.65
CA ALA A 672 28.91 -5.53 -17.97
C ALA A 672 27.38 -5.52 -17.91
N LEU A 673 26.77 -4.53 -18.57
CA LEU A 673 25.34 -4.43 -18.77
C LEU A 673 24.96 -5.07 -20.12
N ALA A 674 24.04 -6.03 -20.09
CA ALA A 674 23.38 -6.52 -21.29
C ALA A 674 21.92 -6.04 -21.33
N VAL A 675 21.45 -5.59 -22.49
CA VAL A 675 20.04 -5.27 -22.74
C VAL A 675 19.55 -6.14 -23.88
N ASP A 676 18.83 -7.20 -23.52
CA ASP A 676 18.30 -8.22 -24.43
C ASP A 676 16.81 -7.99 -24.68
N GLN A 677 16.50 -7.01 -25.53
CA GLN A 677 15.14 -6.53 -25.74
C GLN A 677 14.57 -6.95 -27.09
N SER A 678 13.33 -7.43 -27.09
CA SER A 678 12.57 -7.73 -28.31
C SER A 678 11.70 -6.57 -28.78
N ALA A 679 11.28 -5.71 -27.85
CA ALA A 679 10.50 -4.50 -28.11
C ALA A 679 11.39 -3.26 -28.26
N ASN A 680 10.88 -2.24 -28.95
CA ASN A 680 11.55 -0.95 -29.05
C ASN A 680 11.33 -0.15 -27.77
N THR A 681 12.41 0.40 -27.21
CA THR A 681 12.36 1.25 -26.02
C THR A 681 13.24 2.48 -26.18
N ARG A 682 13.00 3.46 -25.31
CA ARG A 682 13.72 4.72 -25.26
C ARG A 682 14.17 4.99 -23.83
N PHE A 683 15.42 5.38 -23.68
CA PHE A 683 16.02 5.81 -22.42
C PHE A 683 16.64 7.20 -22.58
N ASP A 684 16.08 8.16 -21.86
CA ASP A 684 16.49 9.57 -21.89
C ASP A 684 17.48 9.94 -20.79
N GLY A 685 17.72 9.03 -19.84
CA GLY A 685 18.72 9.21 -18.79
C GLY A 685 20.16 9.01 -19.27
N ASN A 686 21.09 9.22 -18.35
CA ASN A 686 22.53 9.07 -18.61
C ASN A 686 23.03 7.69 -18.19
N ILE A 687 24.05 7.16 -18.86
CA ILE A 687 24.80 5.98 -18.42
C ILE A 687 26.25 6.38 -18.09
N ASP A 688 26.77 6.03 -16.93
CA ASP A 688 28.14 6.36 -16.50
C ASP A 688 28.97 5.15 -16.03
N GLY A 689 30.27 5.37 -15.81
CA GLY A 689 31.19 4.37 -15.26
C GLY A 689 32.31 3.93 -16.21
N THR A 690 32.89 2.77 -15.93
CA THR A 690 33.96 2.13 -16.72
C THR A 690 33.55 0.81 -17.35
N GLY A 691 32.35 0.33 -17.00
CA GLY A 691 31.72 -0.87 -17.53
C GLY A 691 31.37 -0.78 -19.03
N SER A 692 30.78 -1.85 -19.54
CA SER A 692 30.45 -2.03 -20.96
C SER A 692 28.96 -2.27 -21.17
N LEU A 693 28.46 -1.93 -22.36
CA LEU A 693 27.09 -2.20 -22.80
C LEU A 693 27.06 -3.24 -23.92
N THR A 694 26.19 -4.24 -23.82
CA THR A 694 25.81 -5.13 -24.93
C THR A 694 24.32 -4.95 -25.22
N LYS A 695 23.99 -4.55 -26.45
CA LYS A 695 22.62 -4.53 -26.96
C LYS A 695 22.37 -5.79 -27.80
N SER A 696 21.38 -6.60 -27.41
CA SER A 696 20.91 -7.79 -28.12
C SER A 696 19.38 -7.82 -28.23
N GLY A 697 18.86 -8.84 -28.88
CA GLY A 697 17.44 -8.97 -29.18
C GLY A 697 16.99 -8.08 -30.33
N THR A 698 15.87 -8.45 -30.95
CA THR A 698 15.36 -7.84 -32.18
C THR A 698 14.88 -6.39 -32.04
N GLY A 699 14.65 -5.93 -30.81
CA GLY A 699 14.15 -4.59 -30.51
C GLY A 699 15.19 -3.49 -30.71
N VAL A 700 14.73 -2.25 -30.66
CA VAL A 700 15.55 -1.05 -30.81
C VAL A 700 15.70 -0.33 -29.48
N LEU A 701 16.93 -0.06 -29.06
CA LEU A 701 17.23 0.79 -27.90
C LEU A 701 17.58 2.20 -28.39
N VAL A 702 16.80 3.19 -28.00
CA VAL A 702 17.11 4.61 -28.23
C VAL A 702 17.78 5.19 -26.98
N LEU A 703 19.00 5.70 -27.11
CA LEU A 703 19.73 6.39 -26.05
C LEU A 703 19.84 7.88 -26.40
N ASN A 704 19.18 8.72 -25.60
CA ASN A 704 19.11 10.16 -25.83
C ASN A 704 19.94 10.99 -24.83
N GLY A 705 20.35 10.39 -23.71
CA GLY A 705 21.17 11.06 -22.71
C GLY A 705 22.66 11.16 -23.05
N ALA A 706 23.43 11.67 -22.09
CA ALA A 706 24.88 11.74 -22.13
C ALA A 706 25.49 10.47 -21.51
N ASN A 707 25.72 9.46 -22.32
CA ASN A 707 26.30 8.20 -21.88
C ASN A 707 27.83 8.33 -21.84
N THR A 708 28.38 8.58 -20.66
CA THR A 708 29.80 8.93 -20.45
C THR A 708 30.68 7.75 -20.06
N TYR A 709 30.11 6.55 -19.96
CA TYR A 709 30.90 5.36 -19.64
C TYR A 709 32.02 5.11 -20.67
N THR A 710 33.13 4.56 -20.21
CA THR A 710 34.36 4.46 -21.01
C THR A 710 34.61 3.08 -21.63
N GLY A 711 33.94 2.03 -21.14
CA GLY A 711 33.99 0.71 -21.75
C GLY A 711 33.27 0.65 -23.11
N GLY A 712 33.46 -0.44 -23.83
CA GLY A 712 32.91 -0.61 -25.17
C GLY A 712 31.39 -0.82 -25.20
N THR A 713 30.77 -0.50 -26.34
CA THR A 713 29.39 -0.88 -26.66
C THR A 713 29.40 -1.94 -27.75
N THR A 714 28.70 -3.06 -27.57
CA THR A 714 28.52 -4.09 -28.61
C THR A 714 27.05 -4.16 -29.01
N VAL A 715 26.75 -4.04 -30.30
CA VAL A 715 25.40 -4.21 -30.85
C VAL A 715 25.36 -5.53 -31.61
N LYS A 716 24.78 -6.56 -31.00
CA LYS A 716 24.75 -7.93 -31.53
C LYS A 716 23.55 -8.18 -32.44
N GLU A 717 22.40 -7.59 -32.11
CA GLU A 717 21.14 -7.78 -32.82
C GLU A 717 20.23 -6.55 -32.62
N GLY A 718 19.31 -6.35 -33.57
CA GLY A 718 18.36 -5.26 -33.54
C GLY A 718 19.04 -3.91 -33.79
N GLY A 719 18.56 -2.87 -33.11
CA GLY A 719 19.02 -1.50 -33.32
C GLY A 719 19.50 -0.79 -32.06
N LEU A 720 20.54 0.03 -32.23
CA LEU A 720 20.93 1.06 -31.27
C LEU A 720 20.83 2.44 -31.94
N VAL A 721 20.00 3.33 -31.40
CA VAL A 721 19.86 4.70 -31.90
C VAL A 721 20.47 5.65 -30.88
N ILE A 722 21.47 6.45 -31.30
CA ILE A 722 22.09 7.47 -30.46
C ILE A 722 21.57 8.83 -30.89
N GLY A 723 20.70 9.41 -30.07
CA GLY A 723 20.06 10.69 -30.34
C GLY A 723 18.99 10.60 -31.43
N ASP A 724 17.74 10.56 -30.99
CA ASP A 724 16.58 10.72 -31.88
C ASP A 724 16.49 12.14 -32.47
N ALA A 725 15.42 12.41 -33.23
CA ALA A 725 15.22 13.67 -33.94
C ALA A 725 15.29 14.92 -33.05
N SER A 726 14.93 14.79 -31.77
CA SER A 726 14.96 15.87 -30.77
C SER A 726 16.22 15.87 -29.90
N HIS A 727 17.06 14.83 -29.95
CA HIS A 727 18.21 14.64 -29.07
C HIS A 727 19.54 14.49 -29.83
N SER A 728 19.79 15.34 -30.83
CA SER A 728 21.09 15.38 -31.54
C SER A 728 22.31 15.70 -30.63
N GLY A 729 22.07 16.15 -29.40
CA GLY A 729 23.10 16.32 -28.37
C GLY A 729 23.49 15.04 -27.63
N ALA A 730 22.83 13.90 -27.89
CA ALA A 730 23.14 12.62 -27.25
C ALA A 730 24.58 12.19 -27.51
N PHE A 731 25.17 11.51 -26.54
CA PHE A 731 26.55 11.03 -26.61
C PHE A 731 26.65 9.59 -26.11
N LEU A 732 27.47 8.79 -26.78
CA LEU A 732 27.87 7.45 -26.40
C LEU A 732 29.40 7.39 -26.25
N GLY A 733 29.87 7.21 -25.03
CA GLY A 733 31.28 7.00 -24.73
C GLY A 733 31.82 5.65 -25.25
N GLY A 734 33.13 5.47 -25.13
CA GLY A 734 33.80 4.25 -25.59
C GLY A 734 33.73 4.04 -27.11
N THR A 735 34.13 2.86 -27.57
CA THR A 735 33.97 2.43 -28.97
C THR A 735 32.74 1.56 -29.12
N ALA A 736 31.89 1.86 -30.10
CA ALA A 736 30.77 1.03 -30.51
C ALA A 736 31.19 0.03 -31.59
N SER A 737 30.89 -1.25 -31.38
CA SER A 737 31.09 -2.35 -32.31
C SER A 737 29.74 -2.88 -32.77
N VAL A 738 29.43 -2.81 -34.05
CA VAL A 738 28.16 -3.28 -34.63
C VAL A 738 28.40 -4.58 -35.38
N GLU A 739 27.73 -5.64 -34.96
CA GLU A 739 27.89 -6.99 -35.51
C GLU A 739 26.92 -7.28 -36.67
N ASN A 740 27.03 -8.49 -37.24
CA ASN A 740 26.23 -8.92 -38.39
C ASN A 740 24.72 -8.91 -38.08
N GLY A 741 23.93 -8.25 -38.93
CA GLY A 741 22.47 -8.19 -38.78
C GLY A 741 21.98 -7.13 -37.78
N ALA A 742 22.89 -6.42 -37.11
CA ALA A 742 22.57 -5.30 -36.24
C ALA A 742 22.75 -3.94 -36.94
N TYR A 743 22.19 -2.89 -36.36
CA TYR A 743 22.39 -1.52 -36.86
C TYR A 743 22.61 -0.47 -35.77
N LEU A 744 23.35 0.58 -36.15
CA LEU A 744 23.50 1.80 -35.38
C LEU A 744 22.97 2.99 -36.19
N ALA A 745 22.16 3.84 -35.56
CA ALA A 745 21.56 5.02 -36.20
C ALA A 745 21.50 6.24 -35.26
N GLY A 746 20.96 7.35 -35.77
CA GLY A 746 20.72 8.58 -35.01
C GLY A 746 21.66 9.73 -35.35
N ALA A 747 21.44 10.89 -34.73
CA ALA A 747 22.15 12.14 -35.00
C ALA A 747 23.06 12.61 -33.84
N GLY A 748 23.32 11.72 -32.88
CA GLY A 748 24.19 12.00 -31.74
C GLY A 748 25.68 11.85 -32.05
N SER A 749 26.45 11.55 -31.01
CA SER A 749 27.90 11.38 -31.09
C SER A 749 28.35 10.08 -30.41
N VAL A 750 29.37 9.42 -30.97
CA VAL A 750 29.98 8.20 -30.43
C VAL A 750 31.48 8.39 -30.24
N GLY A 751 32.08 7.73 -29.23
CA GLY A 751 33.51 7.83 -28.94
C GLY A 751 34.37 7.24 -30.06
N GLY A 752 34.06 6.04 -30.54
CA GLY A 752 34.63 5.41 -31.73
C GLY A 752 33.61 4.49 -32.37
N LEU A 753 33.79 4.10 -33.62
CA LEU A 753 32.83 3.24 -34.33
C LEU A 753 33.54 2.18 -35.18
N TYR A 754 33.20 0.92 -34.94
CA TYR A 754 33.56 -0.22 -35.76
C TYR A 754 32.30 -0.89 -36.30
N ALA A 755 32.22 -1.00 -37.61
CA ALA A 755 31.11 -1.60 -38.33
C ALA A 755 31.58 -2.90 -38.98
N GLY A 756 31.25 -4.03 -38.36
CA GLY A 756 31.62 -5.36 -38.83
C GLY A 756 30.84 -5.79 -40.07
N ALA A 757 31.28 -6.86 -40.72
CA ALA A 757 30.61 -7.41 -41.90
C ALA A 757 29.12 -7.72 -41.61
N GLY A 758 28.22 -7.26 -42.49
CA GLY A 758 26.78 -7.43 -42.36
C GLY A 758 26.08 -6.45 -41.42
N SER A 759 26.81 -5.52 -40.80
CA SER A 759 26.22 -4.42 -40.01
C SER A 759 25.67 -3.29 -40.89
N ILE A 760 24.76 -2.48 -40.34
CA ILE A 760 24.22 -1.28 -40.98
C ILE A 760 24.51 -0.05 -40.11
N ILE A 761 25.12 0.99 -40.70
CA ILE A 761 25.29 2.29 -40.08
C ILE A 761 24.42 3.31 -40.83
N ALA A 762 23.44 3.90 -40.15
CA ALA A 762 22.44 4.80 -40.72
C ALA A 762 22.40 6.13 -39.93
N PRO A 763 23.38 7.03 -40.11
CA PRO A 763 23.40 8.33 -39.45
C PRO A 763 22.15 9.16 -39.77
N GLY A 764 21.78 10.02 -38.84
CA GLY A 764 20.74 11.03 -39.01
C GLY A 764 19.36 10.62 -38.46
N ASN A 765 18.41 11.52 -38.70
CA ASN A 765 16.98 11.38 -38.44
C ASN A 765 16.18 11.94 -39.64
N SER A 766 16.69 11.74 -40.86
CA SER A 766 16.14 12.25 -42.13
C SER A 766 16.03 13.79 -42.25
N ILE A 767 17.08 14.60 -42.46
CA ILE A 767 18.53 14.37 -42.68
C ILE A 767 19.32 14.86 -41.45
N GLY A 768 20.41 14.20 -41.06
CA GLY A 768 21.24 14.57 -39.91
C GLY A 768 22.73 14.19 -39.99
N THR A 769 23.44 14.31 -38.87
CA THR A 769 24.88 13.99 -38.81
C THR A 769 25.17 13.16 -37.58
N LEU A 770 25.80 12.00 -37.75
CA LEU A 770 26.39 11.21 -36.67
C LEU A 770 27.85 11.63 -36.50
N LYS A 771 28.26 11.99 -35.29
CA LYS A 771 29.66 12.34 -35.00
C LYS A 771 30.40 11.14 -34.42
N VAL A 772 31.63 10.93 -34.86
CA VAL A 772 32.56 9.94 -34.31
C VAL A 772 33.77 10.69 -33.77
N ASN A 773 33.87 10.79 -32.45
CA ASN A 773 34.90 11.60 -31.78
C ASN A 773 36.31 11.00 -31.89
N GLY A 774 36.41 9.71 -32.20
CA GLY A 774 37.62 8.95 -32.40
C GLY A 774 37.69 8.40 -33.82
N ASN A 775 38.10 7.14 -33.95
CA ASN A 775 38.26 6.49 -35.26
C ASN A 775 36.98 5.80 -35.71
N LEU A 776 36.81 5.73 -37.03
CA LEU A 776 35.80 4.95 -37.72
C LEU A 776 36.46 3.85 -38.55
N ALA A 777 35.97 2.61 -38.44
CA ALA A 777 36.38 1.51 -39.29
C ALA A 777 35.17 0.72 -39.80
N PHE A 778 35.12 0.52 -41.11
CA PHE A 778 34.18 -0.35 -41.79
C PHE A 778 34.91 -1.59 -42.30
N ASP A 779 34.31 -2.76 -42.09
CA ASP A 779 34.73 -4.00 -42.74
C ASP A 779 34.06 -4.18 -44.10
N ALA A 780 34.66 -5.02 -44.95
CA ALA A 780 34.02 -5.50 -46.17
C ALA A 780 32.68 -6.18 -45.83
N GLY A 781 31.62 -5.79 -46.55
CA GLY A 781 30.26 -6.31 -46.32
C GLY A 781 29.44 -5.56 -45.27
N ALA A 782 29.99 -4.56 -44.57
CA ALA A 782 29.17 -3.58 -43.84
C ALA A 782 28.42 -2.66 -44.82
N THR A 783 27.31 -2.06 -44.38
CA THR A 783 26.53 -1.11 -45.17
C THR A 783 26.42 0.25 -44.49
N TYR A 784 26.86 1.31 -45.18
CA TYR A 784 26.60 2.69 -44.81
C TYR A 784 25.36 3.21 -45.58
N VAL A 785 24.32 3.58 -44.85
CA VAL A 785 23.08 4.17 -45.40
C VAL A 785 23.12 5.69 -45.24
N ALA A 786 22.92 6.43 -46.32
CA ALA A 786 22.83 7.89 -46.28
C ALA A 786 21.58 8.39 -47.02
N GLU A 787 20.75 9.19 -46.34
CA GLU A 787 19.66 9.92 -47.00
C GLU A 787 20.18 11.20 -47.65
N ILE A 788 19.63 11.56 -48.80
CA ILE A 788 19.84 12.85 -49.46
C ILE A 788 18.51 13.54 -49.75
N ASP A 789 18.53 14.87 -49.82
CA ASP A 789 17.39 15.67 -50.27
C ASP A 789 17.74 16.51 -51.51
N ALA A 790 16.70 16.94 -52.23
CA ALA A 790 16.87 17.81 -53.40
C ALA A 790 17.46 19.18 -53.03
N SER A 791 17.46 19.59 -51.76
CA SER A 791 18.04 20.85 -51.30
C SER A 791 19.58 20.80 -51.24
N GLY A 792 20.17 19.60 -51.20
CA GLY A 792 21.61 19.40 -51.16
C GLY A 792 22.14 19.04 -49.78
N LYS A 793 21.23 18.64 -48.89
CA LYS A 793 21.60 18.06 -47.61
C LYS A 793 21.73 16.56 -47.78
N SER A 794 22.59 15.97 -46.96
CA SER A 794 22.74 14.53 -46.84
C SER A 794 22.94 14.15 -45.40
N ASP A 795 22.55 12.93 -45.06
CA ASP A 795 23.07 12.29 -43.88
C ASP A 795 24.60 12.23 -43.99
N ARG A 796 25.26 12.47 -42.87
CA ARG A 796 26.72 12.53 -42.81
C ARG A 796 27.27 11.80 -41.60
N ILE A 797 28.40 11.12 -41.77
CA ILE A 797 29.27 10.73 -40.66
C ILE A 797 30.43 11.72 -40.57
N ASP A 798 30.59 12.37 -39.42
CA ASP A 798 31.68 13.31 -39.17
C ASP A 798 32.66 12.72 -38.16
N VAL A 799 33.85 12.34 -38.63
CA VAL A 799 34.87 11.64 -37.86
C VAL A 799 35.97 12.63 -37.48
N ASN A 800 36.30 12.75 -36.18
CA ASN A 800 37.43 13.55 -35.74
C ASN A 800 38.78 12.83 -35.99
N GLY A 801 38.80 11.50 -35.85
CA GLY A 801 39.97 10.65 -36.11
C GLY A 801 40.10 10.22 -37.57
N THR A 802 40.69 9.03 -37.77
CA THR A 802 40.85 8.41 -39.09
C THR A 802 39.60 7.60 -39.45
N ALA A 803 39.20 7.63 -40.73
CA ALA A 803 38.19 6.74 -41.28
C ALA A 803 38.82 5.66 -42.17
N THR A 804 38.59 4.39 -41.83
CA THR A 804 39.03 3.21 -42.62
C THR A 804 37.82 2.60 -43.31
N LEU A 805 37.80 2.57 -44.65
CA LEU A 805 36.57 2.27 -45.42
C LEU A 805 36.42 0.83 -45.91
N GLY A 806 37.42 -0.03 -45.72
CA GLY A 806 37.42 -1.50 -45.84
C GLY A 806 36.66 -2.20 -46.99
N GLY A 807 36.17 -1.51 -48.01
CA GLY A 807 35.28 -2.06 -49.03
C GLY A 807 33.80 -2.17 -48.64
N ALA A 808 33.34 -1.41 -47.63
CA ALA A 808 31.92 -1.40 -47.27
C ALA A 808 31.02 -0.86 -48.39
N LYS A 809 29.75 -1.25 -48.36
CA LYS A 809 28.73 -0.82 -49.32
C LYS A 809 28.13 0.51 -48.89
N VAL A 810 27.88 1.42 -49.85
CA VAL A 810 27.06 2.62 -49.64
C VAL A 810 25.68 2.40 -50.25
N TYR A 811 24.64 2.70 -49.48
CA TYR A 811 23.25 2.70 -49.91
C TYR A 811 22.66 4.10 -49.75
N ILE A 812 22.07 4.63 -50.82
CA ILE A 812 21.52 5.99 -50.83
C ILE A 812 19.99 5.95 -50.77
N GLU A 813 19.45 6.54 -49.71
CA GLU A 813 18.02 6.88 -49.61
C GLU A 813 17.77 8.28 -50.16
N LYS A 814 16.62 8.51 -50.78
CA LYS A 814 16.28 9.82 -51.33
C LYS A 814 14.95 10.29 -50.78
N ALA A 815 14.94 11.48 -50.20
CA ALA A 815 13.71 12.22 -49.97
C ALA A 815 13.05 12.56 -51.33
N ALA A 816 11.73 12.78 -51.33
CA ALA A 816 11.04 13.21 -52.53
C ALA A 816 11.59 14.56 -53.03
N GLY A 817 11.99 14.63 -54.31
CA GLY A 817 12.49 15.87 -54.89
C GLY A 817 13.24 15.68 -56.21
N THR A 818 13.63 16.81 -56.78
CA THR A 818 14.31 16.93 -58.08
C THR A 818 15.82 16.93 -57.86
N TYR A 819 16.50 15.85 -58.28
CA TYR A 819 17.95 15.69 -58.13
C TYR A 819 18.67 15.97 -59.45
N MET A 820 19.21 17.17 -59.59
CA MET A 820 19.92 17.58 -60.81
C MET A 820 21.33 16.98 -60.88
N PRO A 821 21.75 16.47 -62.05
CA PRO A 821 23.15 16.14 -62.31
C PRO A 821 24.08 17.33 -62.04
N GLY A 822 25.30 17.05 -61.56
CA GLY A 822 26.30 18.05 -61.16
C GLY A 822 26.24 18.46 -59.69
N LYS A 823 25.28 17.94 -58.91
CA LYS A 823 25.18 18.20 -57.48
C LYS A 823 26.04 17.24 -56.66
N ARG A 824 26.74 17.77 -55.66
CA ARG A 824 27.65 17.03 -54.75
C ARG A 824 27.12 17.06 -53.31
N TYR A 825 27.16 15.92 -52.63
CA TYR A 825 26.80 15.76 -51.22
C TYR A 825 28.02 15.26 -50.43
N THR A 826 28.28 15.82 -49.26
CA THR A 826 29.33 15.30 -48.37
C THR A 826 28.71 14.31 -47.41
N ILE A 827 29.04 13.03 -47.60
CA ILE A 827 28.45 11.93 -46.80
C ILE A 827 29.39 11.48 -45.68
N LEU A 828 30.71 11.70 -45.83
CA LEU A 828 31.67 11.39 -44.78
C LEU A 828 32.78 12.43 -44.73
N SER A 829 33.24 12.77 -43.53
CA SER A 829 34.45 13.56 -43.29
C SER A 829 35.31 12.91 -42.21
N ALA A 830 36.63 13.07 -42.31
CA ALA A 830 37.60 12.55 -41.35
C ALA A 830 38.71 13.58 -41.08
N GLY A 831 38.82 14.04 -39.84
CA GLY A 831 39.79 15.06 -39.42
C GLY A 831 41.25 14.59 -39.46
N ALA A 832 41.51 13.29 -39.26
CA ALA A 832 42.82 12.68 -39.38
C ALA A 832 42.99 11.84 -40.67
N GLY A 833 42.13 12.08 -41.67
CA GLY A 833 42.23 11.51 -43.00
C GLY A 833 41.49 10.18 -43.21
N ILE A 834 41.37 9.80 -44.48
CA ILE A 834 40.68 8.60 -44.96
C ILE A 834 41.69 7.57 -45.49
N THR A 835 41.45 6.29 -45.17
CA THR A 835 42.21 5.16 -45.70
C THR A 835 41.29 4.10 -46.31
N GLY A 836 41.68 3.56 -47.47
CA GLY A 836 40.85 2.64 -48.25
C GLY A 836 39.72 3.35 -49.01
N THR A 837 38.82 2.56 -49.58
CA THR A 837 37.62 3.04 -50.31
C THR A 837 36.41 2.22 -49.92
N PHE A 838 35.21 2.77 -50.14
CA PHE A 838 34.00 1.96 -50.22
C PHE A 838 34.07 1.01 -51.43
N GLY A 839 33.34 -0.10 -51.37
CA GLY A 839 33.29 -1.13 -52.40
C GLY A 839 32.16 -0.87 -53.39
N ASP A 840 30.94 -1.31 -53.03
CA ASP A 840 29.75 -1.17 -53.87
C ASP A 840 28.94 0.09 -53.54
N LEU A 841 28.36 0.71 -54.55
CA LEU A 841 27.34 1.74 -54.41
C LEU A 841 26.02 1.22 -55.01
N SER A 842 24.98 1.14 -54.19
CA SER A 842 23.65 0.72 -54.63
C SER A 842 22.72 1.91 -54.72
N GLN A 843 22.01 2.03 -55.85
CA GLN A 843 21.07 3.11 -56.12
C GLN A 843 19.78 2.58 -56.76
N ASN A 844 18.69 3.33 -56.61
CA ASN A 844 17.40 3.05 -57.22
C ASN A 844 17.03 4.15 -58.25
N MET A 845 17.78 4.25 -59.36
CA MET A 845 17.49 5.18 -60.48
C MET A 845 17.90 4.59 -61.85
N PRO A 846 17.06 4.74 -62.90
CA PRO A 846 17.31 4.24 -64.26
C PRO A 846 18.19 5.15 -65.13
N PHE A 847 18.25 6.47 -64.86
CA PHE A 847 18.90 7.47 -65.74
C PHE A 847 20.03 8.28 -65.11
N VAL A 848 20.34 8.04 -63.85
CA VAL A 848 21.35 8.81 -63.12
C VAL A 848 22.30 7.83 -62.48
N ASP A 849 23.61 8.06 -62.68
CA ASP A 849 24.67 7.36 -61.98
C ASP A 849 25.06 8.20 -60.77
N LEU A 850 24.86 7.63 -59.60
CA LEU A 850 25.54 8.10 -58.41
C LEU A 850 26.98 7.57 -58.45
N GLY A 851 27.94 8.45 -58.15
CA GLY A 851 29.34 8.10 -58.04
C GLY A 851 29.89 8.50 -56.67
N LEU A 852 30.78 7.68 -56.11
CA LEU A 852 31.56 8.07 -54.94
C LEU A 852 32.88 8.67 -55.39
N THR A 853 33.17 9.88 -54.95
CA THR A 853 34.50 10.49 -55.06
C THR A 853 35.02 10.79 -53.66
N HIS A 854 36.33 10.91 -53.49
CA HIS A 854 36.92 11.26 -52.21
C HIS A 854 38.15 12.15 -52.40
N ASP A 855 38.44 12.93 -51.38
CA ASP A 855 39.73 13.57 -51.16
C ASP A 855 40.37 12.97 -49.88
N PRO A 856 41.55 13.44 -49.43
CA PRO A 856 42.18 12.88 -48.23
C PRO A 856 41.32 12.92 -46.96
N ASN A 857 40.30 13.78 -46.88
CA ASN A 857 39.54 14.08 -45.67
C ASN A 857 38.02 13.94 -45.83
N ALA A 858 37.48 13.73 -47.03
CA ALA A 858 36.04 13.62 -47.24
C ALA A 858 35.65 12.63 -48.35
N VAL A 859 34.48 12.00 -48.18
CA VAL A 859 33.78 11.24 -49.22
C VAL A 859 32.57 12.02 -49.69
N TYR A 860 32.44 12.11 -51.00
CA TYR A 860 31.39 12.80 -51.72
C TYR A 860 30.53 11.82 -52.52
N LEU A 861 29.24 12.11 -52.55
CA LEU A 861 28.30 11.53 -53.50
C LEU A 861 28.07 12.55 -54.62
N ASP A 862 28.50 12.21 -55.83
CA ASP A 862 28.29 13.02 -57.03
C ASP A 862 27.12 12.45 -57.85
N ILE A 863 26.21 13.32 -58.25
CA ILE A 863 25.10 12.96 -59.15
C ILE A 863 25.53 13.21 -60.59
N ALA A 864 25.65 12.15 -61.39
CA ALA A 864 25.92 12.25 -62.83
C ALA A 864 24.76 11.65 -63.64
N ARG A 865 24.51 12.19 -64.84
CA ARG A 865 23.64 11.51 -65.80
C ARG A 865 24.34 10.23 -66.24
N ASN A 866 23.65 9.09 -66.22
CA ASN A 866 24.20 7.85 -66.77
C ASN A 866 24.11 7.80 -68.29
N ASP A 867 24.80 6.85 -68.92
CA ASP A 867 24.82 6.69 -70.38
C ASP A 867 23.56 5.98 -70.94
N VAL A 868 22.51 5.79 -70.12
CA VAL A 868 21.25 5.17 -70.56
C VAL A 868 20.38 6.23 -71.21
N ASP A 869 20.29 6.20 -72.55
CA ASP A 869 19.34 7.01 -73.32
C ASP A 869 17.89 6.71 -72.88
N PHE A 870 17.02 7.71 -72.84
CA PHE A 870 15.59 7.54 -72.51
C PHE A 870 14.92 6.45 -73.36
N ILE A 871 15.33 6.31 -74.63
CA ILE A 871 14.78 5.33 -75.55
C ILE A 871 15.00 3.89 -75.08
N ALA A 872 16.04 3.62 -74.29
CA ALA A 872 16.37 2.28 -73.80
C ALA A 872 15.30 1.75 -72.83
N THR A 873 14.59 2.63 -72.12
CA THR A 873 13.52 2.26 -71.18
C THR A 873 12.13 2.23 -71.83
N ALA A 874 11.99 2.80 -73.04
CA ALA A 874 10.75 2.89 -73.79
C ALA A 874 10.41 1.57 -74.52
N LYS A 875 9.17 1.09 -74.38
CA LYS A 875 8.70 -0.17 -74.96
C LYS A 875 7.90 0.04 -76.25
N THR A 876 6.97 1.00 -76.28
CA THR A 876 6.09 1.24 -77.46
C THR A 876 6.72 2.20 -78.47
N GLY A 877 6.25 2.17 -79.73
CA GLY A 877 6.74 3.11 -80.76
C GLY A 877 6.53 4.59 -80.40
N ASN A 878 5.42 4.89 -79.72
CA ASN A 878 5.11 6.25 -79.26
C ASN A 878 5.97 6.65 -78.05
N GLN A 879 6.20 5.72 -77.10
CA GLN A 879 7.16 5.95 -76.02
C GLN A 879 8.57 6.22 -76.56
N LYS A 880 9.03 5.44 -77.54
CA LYS A 880 10.37 5.63 -78.15
C LYS A 880 10.49 6.98 -78.86
N SER A 881 9.46 7.38 -79.58
CA SER A 881 9.42 8.67 -80.29
C SER A 881 9.48 9.85 -79.31
N VAL A 882 8.71 9.78 -78.21
CA VAL A 882 8.76 10.78 -77.16
C VAL A 882 10.08 10.75 -76.41
N ALA A 883 10.60 9.58 -76.07
CA ALA A 883 11.88 9.43 -75.39
C ALA A 883 13.02 10.10 -76.17
N VAL A 884 13.10 9.89 -77.49
CA VAL A 884 14.09 10.57 -78.36
C VAL A 884 13.86 12.08 -78.41
N ALA A 885 12.61 12.52 -78.52
CA ALA A 885 12.28 13.94 -78.59
C ALA A 885 12.61 14.66 -77.27
N VAL A 886 12.34 14.01 -76.13
CA VAL A 886 12.67 14.54 -74.81
C VAL A 886 14.17 14.55 -74.61
N GLU A 887 14.90 13.49 -74.98
CA GLU A 887 16.38 13.43 -74.85
C GLU A 887 17.06 14.59 -75.60
N ALA A 888 16.56 14.94 -76.79
CA ALA A 888 17.08 16.05 -77.59
C ALA A 888 16.90 17.44 -76.97
N LEU A 889 16.06 17.59 -75.94
CA LEU A 889 15.86 18.87 -75.24
C LEU A 889 17.04 19.24 -74.34
N GLY A 890 17.84 18.25 -73.92
CA GLY A 890 19.03 18.43 -73.11
C GLY A 890 18.79 18.90 -71.66
N ALA A 891 19.85 18.80 -70.84
CA ALA A 891 19.83 19.20 -69.44
C ALA A 891 19.50 20.68 -69.25
N GLY A 892 18.64 21.00 -68.28
CA GLY A 892 18.13 22.34 -68.02
C GLY A 892 16.78 22.66 -68.69
N ASN A 893 16.26 21.75 -69.50
CA ASN A 893 14.87 21.79 -69.98
C ASN A 893 13.95 21.08 -68.98
N ALA A 894 12.88 21.74 -68.54
CA ALA A 894 11.97 21.20 -67.53
C ALA A 894 11.37 19.81 -67.88
N VAL A 895 11.13 19.52 -69.16
CA VAL A 895 10.60 18.23 -69.60
C VAL A 895 11.69 17.15 -69.59
N TYR A 896 12.89 17.49 -70.06
CA TYR A 896 14.08 16.62 -69.96
C TYR A 896 14.37 16.26 -68.50
N ASP A 897 14.51 17.29 -67.67
CA ASP A 897 14.88 17.15 -66.26
C ASP A 897 13.85 16.32 -65.49
N THR A 898 12.55 16.47 -65.80
CA THR A 898 11.49 15.66 -65.18
C THR A 898 11.60 14.18 -65.54
N VAL A 899 12.01 13.85 -66.77
CA VAL A 899 12.15 12.46 -67.23
C VAL A 899 13.45 11.82 -66.71
N VAL A 900 14.58 12.57 -66.67
CA VAL A 900 15.83 12.09 -66.04
C VAL A 900 15.60 11.60 -64.62
N MET A 901 14.68 12.23 -63.88
CA MET A 901 14.52 12.02 -62.44
C MET A 901 13.49 10.96 -62.05
N GLN A 902 13.03 10.14 -62.99
CA GLN A 902 12.13 9.04 -62.66
C GLN A 902 12.87 7.99 -61.83
N ASP A 903 12.21 7.50 -60.79
CA ASP A 903 12.75 6.59 -59.77
C ASP A 903 12.85 5.13 -60.25
N ASN A 904 12.16 4.78 -61.34
CA ASN A 904 12.23 3.48 -61.98
C ASN A 904 11.81 3.58 -63.45
N GLU A 905 12.08 2.53 -64.22
CA GLU A 905 11.76 2.53 -65.65
C GLU A 905 10.24 2.55 -65.94
N ASP A 906 9.38 2.07 -65.03
CA ASP A 906 7.94 2.10 -65.25
C ASP A 906 7.39 3.52 -65.15
N ASN A 907 7.90 4.32 -64.21
CA ASN A 907 7.57 5.72 -64.08
C ASN A 907 8.13 6.54 -65.23
N ALA A 908 9.33 6.21 -65.73
CA ALA A 908 9.85 6.72 -67.00
C ALA A 908 8.89 6.46 -68.17
N ARG A 909 8.41 5.22 -68.32
CA ARG A 909 7.44 4.85 -69.35
C ARG A 909 6.10 5.58 -69.21
N ARG A 910 5.62 5.77 -67.98
CA ARG A 910 4.40 6.56 -67.72
C ARG A 910 4.59 8.03 -68.10
N ALA A 911 5.76 8.61 -67.83
CA ALA A 911 6.08 9.97 -68.25
C ALA A 911 6.06 10.10 -69.78
N PHE A 912 6.65 9.14 -70.52
CA PHE A 912 6.56 9.11 -71.98
C PHE A 912 5.12 8.99 -72.48
N ASN A 913 4.30 8.13 -71.86
CA ASN A 913 2.89 7.97 -72.22
C ASN A 913 2.09 9.27 -72.01
N ALA A 914 2.33 9.98 -70.89
CA ALA A 914 1.69 11.26 -70.61
C ALA A 914 2.06 12.32 -71.65
N LEU A 915 3.34 12.39 -72.03
CA LEU A 915 3.86 13.34 -73.03
C LEU A 915 3.46 12.98 -74.47
N SER A 916 3.23 11.70 -74.77
CA SER A 916 2.74 11.24 -76.08
C SER A 916 1.24 11.51 -76.32
N GLY A 917 0.49 11.85 -75.25
CA GLY A 917 -0.97 12.00 -75.30
C GLY A 917 -1.76 10.69 -75.36
N GLU A 918 -1.11 9.53 -75.29
CA GLU A 918 -1.75 8.21 -75.40
C GLU A 918 -2.80 7.93 -74.32
N VAL A 919 -2.74 8.60 -73.16
CA VAL A 919 -3.77 8.50 -72.10
C VAL A 919 -5.17 8.84 -72.64
N HIS A 920 -5.28 9.77 -73.59
CA HIS A 920 -6.55 10.15 -74.22
C HIS A 920 -7.02 9.15 -75.28
N ALA A 921 -6.09 8.48 -75.96
CA ALA A 921 -6.40 7.46 -76.96
C ALA A 921 -6.79 6.13 -76.30
N SER A 922 -6.11 5.73 -75.22
CA SER A 922 -6.40 4.49 -74.48
C SER A 922 -7.73 4.52 -73.74
N MET A 923 -8.19 5.68 -73.24
CA MET A 923 -9.54 5.83 -72.69
C MET A 923 -10.65 5.58 -73.73
N ARG A 924 -10.46 6.03 -74.99
CA ARG A 924 -11.42 5.72 -76.07
C ARG A 924 -11.43 4.24 -76.41
N THR A 925 -10.28 3.58 -76.42
CA THR A 925 -10.17 2.13 -76.67
C THR A 925 -10.75 1.31 -75.51
N ALA A 926 -10.61 1.77 -74.25
CA ALA A 926 -11.24 1.14 -73.09
C ALA A 926 -12.77 1.22 -73.15
N ILE A 927 -13.34 2.37 -73.56
CA ILE A 927 -14.79 2.53 -73.78
C ILE A 927 -15.30 1.65 -74.93
N ILE A 928 -14.49 1.45 -75.98
CA ILE A 928 -14.81 0.55 -77.10
C ILE A 928 -14.75 -0.93 -76.67
N ASN A 929 -13.81 -1.31 -75.81
CA ASN A 929 -13.73 -2.67 -75.26
C ASN A 929 -14.84 -2.99 -74.26
N ASP A 930 -15.32 -2.02 -73.48
CA ASP A 930 -16.45 -2.21 -72.56
C ASP A 930 -17.75 -2.57 -73.33
N SER A 931 -17.89 -2.03 -74.55
CA SER A 931 -18.98 -2.39 -75.46
C SER A 931 -18.89 -3.84 -75.98
N SER A 932 -17.71 -4.46 -75.97
CA SER A 932 -17.52 -5.86 -76.37
C SER A 932 -17.96 -6.84 -75.27
N VAL A 933 -17.84 -6.46 -74.00
CA VAL A 933 -18.30 -7.27 -72.86
C VAL A 933 -19.82 -7.33 -72.83
N VAL A 934 -20.52 -6.21 -73.06
CA VAL A 934 -21.98 -6.18 -73.19
C VAL A 934 -22.45 -6.95 -74.42
N ARG A 935 -21.75 -6.82 -75.56
CA ARG A 935 -22.07 -7.56 -76.79
C ARG A 935 -21.91 -9.07 -76.63
N ASN A 936 -20.82 -9.52 -75.99
CA ASN A 936 -20.55 -10.93 -75.76
C ASN A 936 -21.51 -11.52 -74.71
N ALA A 937 -21.86 -10.79 -73.65
CA ALA A 937 -22.86 -11.23 -72.69
C ALA A 937 -24.29 -11.38 -73.29
N VAL A 938 -24.64 -10.55 -74.29
CA VAL A 938 -25.89 -10.69 -75.05
C VAL A 938 -25.83 -11.89 -76.00
N LEU A 939 -24.69 -12.12 -76.66
CA LEU A 939 -24.48 -13.28 -77.53
C LEU A 939 -24.44 -14.59 -76.74
N ASP A 940 -23.85 -14.61 -75.54
CA ASP A 940 -23.80 -15.76 -74.65
C ASP A 940 -25.19 -16.09 -74.06
N ARG A 941 -26.02 -15.07 -73.78
CA ARG A 941 -27.45 -15.27 -73.42
C ARG A 941 -28.30 -15.79 -74.58
N LEU A 942 -28.00 -15.40 -75.82
CA LEU A 942 -28.63 -15.93 -77.03
C LEU A 942 -28.18 -17.37 -77.33
N GLY A 943 -26.92 -17.70 -77.05
CA GLY A 943 -26.38 -19.07 -77.13
C GLY A 943 -26.96 -20.01 -76.06
N ALA A 944 -27.09 -19.54 -74.82
CA ALA A 944 -27.65 -20.31 -73.71
C ALA A 944 -29.17 -20.57 -73.84
N ALA A 945 -29.89 -19.82 -74.67
CA ALA A 945 -31.32 -20.02 -74.93
C ALA A 945 -31.62 -21.12 -75.98
N PHE A 946 -30.62 -21.59 -76.75
CA PHE A 946 -30.86 -22.48 -77.90
C PHE A 946 -29.78 -23.56 -78.17
N GLY A 947 -29.13 -24.14 -77.16
CA GLY A 947 -28.25 -25.30 -77.38
C GLY A 947 -27.69 -25.92 -76.10
N GLY A 948 -27.79 -27.25 -75.97
CA GLY A 948 -27.55 -28.00 -74.73
C GLY A 948 -26.18 -28.67 -74.55
N GLU A 949 -25.96 -29.07 -73.30
CA GLU A 949 -25.07 -30.09 -72.68
C GLU A 949 -23.51 -30.00 -72.76
N VAL A 950 -22.94 -29.54 -71.61
CA VAL A 950 -21.69 -29.90 -70.84
C VAL A 950 -20.27 -29.63 -71.41
N PRO A 951 -19.15 -29.56 -70.62
CA PRO A 951 -18.90 -29.29 -69.17
C PRO A 951 -17.83 -28.19 -68.85
N ASP A 952 -17.69 -27.89 -67.54
CA ASP A 952 -16.77 -26.97 -66.82
C ASP A 952 -15.35 -26.72 -67.38
N THR A 953 -14.94 -25.44 -67.37
CA THR A 953 -13.53 -24.99 -67.32
C THR A 953 -13.33 -23.90 -66.26
N PRO A 954 -12.27 -23.95 -65.41
CA PRO A 954 -11.98 -22.91 -64.42
C PRO A 954 -11.29 -21.67 -64.99
N LEU A 955 -11.61 -20.52 -64.41
CA LEU A 955 -10.99 -19.21 -64.64
C LEU A 955 -9.50 -19.21 -64.24
N SER A 956 -8.66 -18.71 -65.17
CA SER A 956 -7.23 -18.45 -64.98
C SER A 956 -6.98 -17.42 -63.88
N THR A 957 -6.34 -17.84 -62.80
CA THR A 957 -5.70 -16.99 -61.79
C THR A 957 -4.41 -16.37 -62.36
N VAL A 958 -4.27 -15.04 -62.26
CA VAL A 958 -3.00 -14.33 -62.51
C VAL A 958 -2.11 -14.50 -61.29
N ALA A 959 -0.96 -15.16 -61.47
CA ALA A 959 0.11 -15.18 -60.48
C ALA A 959 0.94 -13.88 -60.60
N THR A 960 1.11 -13.16 -59.50
CA THR A 960 2.14 -12.11 -59.37
C THR A 960 3.31 -12.69 -58.61
N ASP A 961 4.45 -12.70 -59.29
CA ASP A 961 5.76 -13.16 -58.83
C ASP A 961 6.26 -12.31 -57.65
N ALA A 962 6.84 -12.97 -56.65
CA ALA A 962 7.41 -12.34 -55.46
C ALA A 962 8.85 -11.89 -55.76
N GLY A 963 9.00 -10.65 -56.21
CA GLY A 963 10.30 -9.97 -56.30
C GLY A 963 10.78 -9.47 -54.93
N SER A 964 12.06 -9.65 -54.65
CA SER A 964 12.80 -9.15 -53.49
C SER A 964 12.43 -7.71 -53.09
N ALA A 965 12.02 -7.52 -51.84
CA ALA A 965 11.71 -6.20 -51.29
C ALA A 965 12.96 -5.29 -51.25
N PRO A 966 12.85 -3.99 -51.58
CA PRO A 966 13.93 -3.04 -51.37
C PRO A 966 14.21 -2.90 -49.87
N LEU A 967 15.50 -2.85 -49.49
CA LEU A 967 15.91 -2.49 -48.13
C LEU A 967 15.43 -1.05 -47.85
N SER A 968 14.39 -0.89 -47.03
CA SER A 968 14.06 0.40 -46.42
C SER A 968 15.00 0.64 -45.25
N ALA A 969 15.60 1.82 -45.13
CA ALA A 969 16.45 2.16 -44.00
C ALA A 969 15.71 1.94 -42.67
N PRO A 970 16.45 1.55 -41.61
CA PRO A 970 15.94 1.67 -40.26
C PRO A 970 15.66 3.15 -39.98
N ARG A 971 14.39 3.57 -40.04
CA ARG A 971 14.01 4.96 -39.77
C ARG A 971 13.84 5.15 -38.27
N ALA A 972 14.50 6.16 -37.73
CA ALA A 972 14.25 6.66 -36.38
C ALA A 972 12.81 7.20 -36.18
N SER A 973 12.05 7.42 -37.27
CA SER A 973 10.72 8.04 -37.26
C SER A 973 9.58 7.18 -36.70
N ILE A 974 9.86 6.10 -35.97
CA ILE A 974 8.80 5.25 -35.36
C ILE A 974 8.31 5.84 -34.02
N TRP A 975 8.99 6.84 -33.45
CA TRP A 975 8.54 7.54 -32.25
C TRP A 975 8.56 9.05 -32.48
N GLY A 976 7.37 9.58 -32.80
CA GLY A 976 7.06 11.00 -32.95
C GLY A 976 5.57 11.22 -32.79
#